data_AF-A0A4Q4WC20-F1
#
_entry.id   AF-A0A4Q4WC20-F1
#
_cell.length_a   1.000
_cell.length_b   1.000
_cell.length_c   1.000
_cell.angle_alpha   90.00
_cell.angle_beta   90.00
_cell.angle_gamma   90.00
#
_symmetry.space_group_name_H-M   'P 1'
#
loop_
_entity.id
_entity.type
_entity.pdbx_description
1 polymer ?
#
loop_
_entity_poly.entity_id
_entity_poly.type
_entity_poly.pdbx_seq_one_letter_code
_entity_poly.pdbx_strand_id
1 'polypeptide(L)'
;MRIDGTLAPQYSSLIGYLRSRCWKDPTSKFFQAQRAYLPTYSAHRVQQAAQYADLVGTEQRAQGSRRNPPELCIGVPSVQRDGISYLKSTLGSLQHGLSAEERAGLSFVVLLAHTDQKRHPDYGQPWLASMVDKLPSYQDDPERLALAKVMELNQTHAPKSKFDYSIVMEECEKTGAAYILIVEDDVVFLDGWRHRTMQALEAATTKSWEAEHTNFLYLRLFYYEGLLGWNSESWLTYLGSSFAVIAGVLWLLLLTRRYIPAARLYLTRSVFLSTILVFMPLLILLFFAAGGNCVLPQPAGVHLMPKNACCGQGLVFPHETVADELLPLFRSNRWSQVPTDSFIEQHADATGALRWALTPVVMQHVGGRSSHGVQRDTYGVMTPSHIWNFGFEGNDAGSLAAEHLRVSNRTLNLNLSMALVDARKMTSAPHLQIFTSADVTPTASMRAFNPFPTLPAELRVKIWHLALERQRIIKVRLLNRMLMDGLLAQQGDIRPKTHENERYSVIVHGYQTLSKLFRVSRESRNAALSFYRVHLSCWLIKGATRDDAMNPGILYFNPEYDFLYIRNDNNIDTGQVVDFLHDLKTIHDPRYVGLLNLAIDINGLIGGGGLCTIDPFVLDPLLKTSFTETLIQLREVFFVQAQGTGRHVLGLWRGLPPSENLVNLSFPIAAMMPTFDRLLPDPRLIGPDLGKVYVDSDPRGMLYAWERLVYNYFGGGAIPQTEHRVLLTFAPRHNIYDYRDAEEWLQREENNWLKETSRDNQSGQVPDGGSEAAVRTAFGFWLFPVHAFGGLPENPNDGFRNEAPCPMDLKENWPDLALLNLPSRS
;
A
#
# COMPACT_ATOMS: atom_id res chain seq x y z
N MET A 1 9.98 -14.26 -58.12
CA MET A 1 9.59 -14.58 -56.73
C MET A 1 10.69 -15.44 -56.13
N ARG A 2 11.79 -14.83 -55.65
CA ARG A 2 12.79 -15.51 -54.82
C ARG A 2 12.46 -15.08 -53.39
N ILE A 3 11.78 -15.93 -52.66
CA ILE A 3 11.72 -15.83 -51.20
C ILE A 3 13.07 -16.37 -50.75
N ASP A 4 13.97 -15.51 -50.29
CA ASP A 4 15.28 -15.94 -49.81
C ASP A 4 15.11 -17.00 -48.72
N GLY A 5 15.79 -18.14 -48.87
CA GLY A 5 15.70 -19.33 -48.02
C GLY A 5 16.22 -19.15 -46.58
N THR A 6 16.42 -17.92 -46.13
CA THR A 6 16.91 -17.56 -44.79
C THR A 6 15.80 -17.37 -43.75
N LEU A 7 14.53 -17.27 -44.15
CA LEU A 7 13.39 -17.03 -43.25
C LEU A 7 12.69 -18.32 -42.78
N ALA A 8 12.65 -19.36 -43.61
CA ALA A 8 12.17 -20.69 -43.22
C ALA A 8 12.90 -21.29 -42.00
N PRO A 9 14.24 -21.17 -41.86
CA PRO A 9 14.91 -21.65 -40.66
C PRO A 9 14.53 -20.83 -39.42
N GLN A 10 14.30 -19.52 -39.51
CA GLN A 10 13.91 -18.69 -38.37
C GLN A 10 12.53 -19.06 -37.81
N TYR A 11 11.54 -19.25 -38.68
CA TYR A 11 10.21 -19.72 -38.27
C TYR A 11 10.27 -21.14 -37.69
N SER A 12 11.10 -22.02 -38.25
CA SER A 12 11.33 -23.37 -37.73
C SER A 12 12.03 -23.36 -36.37
N SER A 13 12.99 -22.47 -36.15
CA SER A 13 13.62 -22.23 -34.86
C SER A 13 12.61 -21.73 -33.83
N LEU A 14 11.70 -20.84 -34.22
CA LEU A 14 10.65 -20.34 -33.32
C LEU A 14 9.66 -21.45 -32.94
N ILE A 15 9.26 -22.31 -33.87
CA ILE A 15 8.50 -23.54 -33.57
C ILE A 15 9.27 -24.43 -32.60
N GLY A 16 10.56 -24.66 -32.83
CA GLY A 16 11.42 -25.45 -31.95
C GLY A 16 11.48 -24.88 -30.53
N TYR A 17 11.60 -23.56 -30.41
CA TYR A 17 11.57 -22.83 -29.13
C TYR A 17 10.22 -22.96 -28.43
N LEU A 18 9.10 -22.75 -29.12
CA LEU A 18 7.77 -22.88 -28.52
C LEU A 18 7.47 -24.32 -28.12
N ARG A 19 7.94 -25.30 -28.89
CA ARG A 19 7.84 -26.72 -28.53
C ARG A 19 8.62 -27.06 -27.25
N SER A 20 9.76 -26.41 -27.00
CA SER A 20 10.55 -26.64 -25.78
C SER A 20 10.04 -25.85 -24.58
N ARG A 21 9.32 -24.74 -24.78
CA ARG A 21 8.79 -23.88 -23.71
C ARG A 21 7.34 -24.18 -23.33
N CYS A 22 6.46 -24.41 -24.31
CA CYS A 22 5.00 -24.49 -24.13
C CYS A 22 4.47 -25.93 -23.97
N TRP A 23 5.35 -26.93 -23.82
CA TRP A 23 4.92 -28.33 -23.69
C TRP A 23 4.09 -28.63 -22.44
N LYS A 24 4.12 -27.75 -21.42
CA LYS A 24 3.34 -27.84 -20.19
C LYS A 24 1.97 -27.15 -20.27
N ASP A 25 1.76 -26.28 -21.26
CA ASP A 25 0.53 -25.49 -21.34
C ASP A 25 -0.60 -26.31 -21.99
N PRO A 26 -1.68 -26.67 -21.27
CA PRO A 26 -2.78 -27.47 -21.81
C PRO A 26 -3.54 -26.79 -22.95
N THR A 27 -3.38 -25.47 -23.11
CA THR A 27 -4.02 -24.67 -24.16
C THR A 27 -3.16 -24.57 -25.43
N SER A 28 -1.95 -25.15 -25.40
CA SER A 28 -0.98 -25.15 -26.49
C SER A 28 -1.17 -26.33 -27.45
N LYS A 29 -0.94 -26.10 -28.75
CA LYS A 29 -0.76 -27.20 -29.73
C LYS A 29 0.54 -27.98 -29.52
N PHE A 30 1.48 -27.43 -28.75
CA PHE A 30 2.73 -28.09 -28.39
C PHE A 30 2.65 -28.89 -27.08
N PHE A 31 1.48 -28.95 -26.44
CA PHE A 31 1.25 -29.66 -25.19
C PHE A 31 1.63 -31.14 -25.30
N GLN A 32 2.40 -31.64 -24.33
CA GLN A 32 2.84 -33.03 -24.26
C GLN A 32 2.26 -33.70 -23.02
N ALA A 33 1.03 -34.19 -23.11
CA ALA A 33 0.29 -34.79 -22.00
C ALA A 33 1.12 -35.81 -21.20
N GLN A 34 1.78 -36.75 -21.89
CA GLN A 34 2.59 -37.80 -21.26
C GLN A 34 3.73 -37.26 -20.38
N ARG A 35 4.23 -36.06 -20.69
CA ARG A 35 5.29 -35.41 -19.92
C ARG A 35 4.71 -34.44 -18.89
N ALA A 36 3.64 -33.73 -19.24
CA ALA A 36 3.06 -32.65 -18.45
C ALA A 36 2.27 -33.15 -17.23
N TYR A 37 1.61 -34.31 -17.34
CA TYR A 37 0.87 -34.93 -16.24
C TYR A 37 1.75 -35.75 -15.28
N LEU A 38 3.08 -35.75 -15.45
CA LEU A 38 3.96 -36.47 -14.53
C LEU A 38 3.95 -35.79 -13.15
N PRO A 39 3.45 -36.48 -12.10
CA PRO A 39 3.43 -35.92 -10.76
C PRO A 39 4.87 -35.85 -10.24
N THR A 40 5.34 -34.65 -9.95
CA THR A 40 6.70 -34.41 -9.45
C THR A 40 6.62 -33.87 -8.04
N TYR A 41 6.15 -32.63 -7.88
CA TYR A 41 6.07 -31.98 -6.58
C TYR A 41 4.87 -32.48 -5.78
N SER A 42 3.72 -32.74 -6.42
CA SER A 42 2.54 -33.30 -5.76
C SER A 42 2.82 -34.69 -5.17
N ALA A 43 3.49 -35.57 -5.92
CA ALA A 43 3.90 -36.89 -5.43
C ALA A 43 4.81 -36.79 -4.20
N HIS A 44 5.80 -35.91 -4.24
CA HIS A 44 6.67 -35.63 -3.10
C HIS A 44 5.87 -35.16 -1.87
N ARG A 45 4.94 -34.22 -2.06
CA ARG A 45 4.11 -33.68 -0.97
C ARG A 45 3.12 -34.70 -0.41
N VAL A 46 2.55 -35.57 -1.23
CA VAL A 46 1.68 -36.67 -0.76
C VAL A 46 2.47 -37.63 0.13
N GLN A 47 3.68 -38.03 -0.28
CA GLN A 47 4.54 -38.91 0.52
C GLN A 47 4.92 -38.24 1.85
N GLN A 48 5.34 -36.98 1.81
CA GLN A 48 5.73 -36.22 3.00
C GLN A 48 4.56 -36.04 3.98
N ALA A 49 3.37 -35.75 3.46
CA ALA A 49 2.15 -35.61 4.24
C ALA A 49 1.74 -36.91 4.93
N ALA A 50 1.80 -38.03 4.21
CA ALA A 50 1.47 -39.34 4.77
C ALA A 50 2.42 -39.72 5.92
N GLN A 51 3.73 -39.50 5.73
CA GLN A 51 4.75 -39.75 6.76
C GLN A 51 4.52 -38.88 8.01
N TYR A 52 4.20 -37.60 7.82
CA TYR A 52 3.88 -36.70 8.93
C TYR A 52 2.66 -37.16 9.73
N ALA A 53 1.58 -37.54 9.05
CA ALA A 53 0.37 -38.04 9.70
C ALA A 53 0.65 -39.32 10.51
N ASP A 54 1.46 -40.24 9.98
CA ASP A 54 1.87 -41.45 10.72
C ASP A 54 2.67 -41.14 11.99
N LEU A 55 3.59 -40.18 11.93
CA LEU A 55 4.37 -39.73 13.10
C LEU A 55 3.46 -39.11 14.18
N VAL A 56 2.59 -38.17 13.80
CA VAL A 56 1.66 -37.52 14.73
C VAL A 56 0.65 -38.50 15.35
N GLY A 57 0.26 -39.55 14.63
CA GLY A 57 -0.61 -40.60 15.16
C GLY A 57 -0.01 -41.41 16.31
N THR A 58 1.31 -41.35 16.51
CA THR A 58 2.02 -42.03 17.61
C THR A 58 2.24 -41.15 18.85
N GLU A 59 2.09 -39.84 18.72
CA GLU A 59 2.28 -38.89 19.82
C GLU A 59 0.94 -38.51 20.47
N GLN A 60 0.80 -38.69 21.79
CA GLN A 60 -0.36 -38.20 22.54
C GLN A 60 -0.27 -36.68 22.70
N ARG A 61 -1.04 -35.94 21.90
CA ARG A 61 -1.07 -34.48 21.98
C ARG A 61 -2.00 -34.03 23.13
N ALA A 62 -1.46 -33.23 24.05
CA ALA A 62 -2.29 -32.54 25.04
C ALA A 62 -3.17 -31.49 24.35
N GLN A 63 -4.49 -31.60 24.51
CA GLN A 63 -5.44 -30.58 24.07
C GLN A 63 -5.21 -29.30 24.88
N GLY A 64 -4.50 -28.34 24.29
CA GLY A 64 -4.35 -27.02 24.87
C GLY A 64 -5.66 -26.23 24.73
N SER A 65 -6.17 -25.70 25.84
CA SER A 65 -7.28 -24.74 25.85
C SER A 65 -6.89 -23.48 25.06
N ARG A 66 -7.49 -23.27 23.87
CA ARG A 66 -7.36 -22.01 23.12
C ARG A 66 -8.00 -20.85 23.90
N ARG A 67 -7.23 -19.78 24.16
CA ARG A 67 -7.73 -18.55 24.78
C ARG A 67 -8.32 -17.54 23.78
N ASN A 68 -7.92 -17.61 22.51
CA ASN A 68 -8.31 -16.68 21.45
C ASN A 68 -8.92 -17.41 20.25
N PRO A 69 -9.81 -16.77 19.46
CA PRO A 69 -10.34 -17.35 18.23
C PRO A 69 -9.21 -17.60 17.20
N PRO A 70 -9.28 -18.68 16.41
CA PRO A 70 -8.31 -18.98 15.36
C PRO A 70 -8.35 -17.92 14.24
N GLU A 71 -7.26 -17.73 13.51
CA GLU A 71 -7.24 -16.82 12.35
C GLU A 71 -7.98 -17.41 11.14
N LEU A 72 -7.93 -18.73 11.00
CA LEU A 72 -8.47 -19.50 9.88
C LEU A 72 -9.07 -20.81 10.39
N CYS A 73 -10.34 -21.06 10.08
CA CYS A 73 -10.94 -22.37 10.25
C CYS A 73 -10.91 -23.15 8.94
N ILE A 74 -10.44 -24.39 8.99
CA ILE A 74 -10.26 -25.27 7.84
C ILE A 74 -11.27 -26.40 7.95
N GLY A 75 -12.21 -26.39 7.03
CA GLY A 75 -13.28 -27.34 6.89
C GLY A 75 -13.00 -28.38 5.82
N VAL A 76 -13.06 -29.67 6.17
CA VAL A 76 -12.86 -30.78 5.22
C VAL A 76 -14.02 -31.78 5.29
N PRO A 77 -15.02 -31.70 4.38
CA PRO A 77 -15.95 -32.80 4.18
C PRO A 77 -15.24 -33.94 3.42
N SER A 78 -15.20 -35.13 4.01
CA SER A 78 -14.51 -36.30 3.45
C SER A 78 -15.48 -37.44 3.17
N VAL A 79 -15.43 -37.95 1.95
CA VAL A 79 -16.33 -39.02 1.48
C VAL A 79 -15.60 -40.35 1.43
N GLN A 80 -16.30 -41.42 1.81
CA GLN A 80 -15.76 -42.78 1.77
C GLN A 80 -15.39 -43.15 0.32
N ARG A 81 -14.16 -43.66 0.14
CA ARG A 81 -13.70 -44.29 -1.10
C ARG A 81 -13.02 -45.61 -0.77
N ASP A 82 -13.38 -46.68 -1.47
CA ASP A 82 -12.86 -48.01 -1.16
C ASP A 82 -11.38 -48.15 -1.55
N GLY A 83 -10.56 -48.52 -0.56
CA GLY A 83 -9.14 -48.85 -0.73
C GLY A 83 -8.19 -47.66 -0.92
N ILE A 84 -8.67 -46.41 -0.79
CA ILE A 84 -7.83 -45.20 -0.91
C ILE A 84 -8.26 -44.17 0.14
N SER A 85 -7.30 -43.69 0.95
CA SER A 85 -7.49 -42.53 1.84
C SER A 85 -6.75 -41.32 1.26
N TYR A 86 -7.51 -40.31 0.84
CA TYR A 86 -6.94 -39.02 0.46
C TYR A 86 -6.85 -38.05 1.65
N LEU A 87 -7.79 -38.14 2.59
CA LEU A 87 -7.90 -37.28 3.75
C LEU A 87 -6.60 -37.21 4.56
N LYS A 88 -5.92 -38.36 4.72
CA LYS A 88 -4.62 -38.43 5.41
C LYS A 88 -3.58 -37.53 4.78
N SER A 89 -3.44 -37.58 3.46
CA SER A 89 -2.49 -36.75 2.70
C SER A 89 -2.89 -35.27 2.72
N THR A 90 -4.20 -34.99 2.63
CA THR A 90 -4.74 -33.62 2.71
C THR A 90 -4.40 -32.98 4.05
N LEU A 91 -4.82 -33.60 5.17
CA LEU A 91 -4.53 -33.10 6.51
C LEU A 91 -3.04 -33.08 6.82
N GLY A 92 -2.29 -34.09 6.36
CA GLY A 92 -0.84 -34.16 6.49
C GLY A 92 -0.17 -32.97 5.82
N SER A 93 -0.58 -32.63 4.60
CA SER A 93 0.01 -31.53 3.85
C SER A 93 -0.35 -30.15 4.41
N LEU A 94 -1.57 -30.01 4.96
CA LEU A 94 -2.02 -28.78 5.63
C LEU A 94 -1.22 -28.48 6.90
N GLN A 95 -0.81 -29.52 7.64
CA GLN A 95 -0.16 -29.37 8.95
C GLN A 95 1.37 -29.56 8.94
N HIS A 96 1.90 -30.30 7.96
CA HIS A 96 3.34 -30.52 7.84
C HIS A 96 4.08 -29.19 7.67
N GLY A 97 5.09 -28.96 8.51
CA GLY A 97 5.95 -27.78 8.46
C GLY A 97 5.42 -26.59 9.27
N LEU A 98 4.18 -26.64 9.77
CA LEU A 98 3.67 -25.59 10.65
C LEU A 98 4.40 -25.61 11.99
N SER A 99 4.80 -24.43 12.46
CA SER A 99 5.25 -24.26 13.84
C SER A 99 4.08 -24.43 14.83
N ALA A 100 4.39 -24.60 16.12
CA ALA A 100 3.37 -24.75 17.16
C ALA A 100 2.43 -23.52 17.23
N GLU A 101 2.97 -22.33 17.00
CA GLU A 101 2.20 -21.07 16.96
C GLU A 101 1.28 -21.01 15.74
N GLU A 102 1.77 -21.37 14.57
CA GLU A 102 0.95 -21.41 13.35
C GLU A 102 -0.16 -22.45 13.47
N ARG A 103 0.12 -23.64 14.01
CA ARG A 103 -0.92 -24.64 14.27
C ARG A 103 -1.94 -24.16 15.31
N ALA A 104 -1.52 -23.35 16.29
CA ALA A 104 -2.42 -22.75 17.28
C ALA A 104 -3.40 -21.76 16.64
N GLY A 105 -3.00 -21.05 15.59
CA GLY A 105 -3.84 -20.15 14.80
C GLY A 105 -4.88 -20.83 13.90
N LEU A 106 -4.76 -22.13 13.62
CA LEU A 106 -5.63 -22.84 12.67
C LEU A 106 -6.60 -23.82 13.34
N SER A 107 -7.90 -23.74 13.05
CA SER A 107 -8.87 -24.73 13.54
C SER A 107 -9.22 -25.77 12.48
N PHE A 108 -9.12 -27.06 12.79
CA PHE A 108 -9.45 -28.14 11.84
C PHE A 108 -10.80 -28.78 12.17
N VAL A 109 -11.77 -28.64 11.27
CA VAL A 109 -13.10 -29.24 11.34
C VAL A 109 -13.24 -30.25 10.21
N VAL A 110 -13.42 -31.53 10.54
CA VAL A 110 -13.48 -32.61 9.54
C VAL A 110 -14.77 -33.38 9.68
N LEU A 111 -15.55 -33.47 8.61
CA LEU A 111 -16.79 -34.24 8.58
C LEU A 111 -16.57 -35.51 7.76
N LEU A 112 -16.67 -36.67 8.40
CA LEU A 112 -16.77 -37.94 7.69
C LEU A 112 -18.20 -38.05 7.16
N ALA A 113 -18.36 -37.87 5.85
CA ALA A 113 -19.61 -37.55 5.16
C ALA A 113 -20.51 -38.77 4.91
N HIS A 114 -20.77 -39.54 5.95
CA HIS A 114 -21.70 -40.67 5.93
C HIS A 114 -22.45 -40.75 7.28
N THR A 115 -23.76 -41.02 7.27
CA THR A 115 -24.56 -41.10 8.52
C THR A 115 -24.03 -42.14 9.51
N ASP A 116 -23.47 -43.23 9.00
CA ASP A 116 -22.62 -44.17 9.73
C ASP A 116 -21.13 -43.88 9.43
N GLN A 117 -20.49 -43.05 10.26
CA GLN A 117 -19.11 -42.62 10.04
C GLN A 117 -18.09 -43.78 10.12
N LYS A 118 -18.44 -44.91 10.74
CA LYS A 118 -17.57 -46.09 10.87
C LYS A 118 -17.24 -46.74 9.53
N ARG A 119 -18.02 -46.44 8.49
CA ARG A 119 -17.75 -46.93 7.13
C ARG A 119 -16.59 -46.20 6.46
N HIS A 120 -16.23 -45.02 6.95
CA HIS A 120 -15.09 -44.29 6.42
C HIS A 120 -13.78 -44.99 6.84
N PRO A 121 -12.84 -45.28 5.92
CA PRO A 121 -11.61 -46.01 6.23
C PRO A 121 -10.74 -45.33 7.29
N ASP A 122 -10.85 -44.00 7.37
CA ASP A 122 -10.09 -43.18 8.31
C ASP A 122 -10.76 -43.01 9.68
N TYR A 123 -11.97 -43.56 9.87
CA TYR A 123 -12.66 -43.49 11.16
C TYR A 123 -11.87 -44.21 12.25
N GLY A 124 -11.69 -43.55 13.40
CA GLY A 124 -11.00 -44.12 14.55
C GLY A 124 -9.49 -44.28 14.38
N GLN A 125 -8.90 -43.77 13.31
CA GLN A 125 -7.45 -43.80 13.13
C GLN A 125 -6.76 -42.83 14.11
N PRO A 126 -5.65 -43.23 14.76
CA PRO A 126 -4.95 -42.38 15.73
C PRO A 126 -4.50 -41.03 15.16
N TRP A 127 -4.00 -41.03 13.92
CA TRP A 127 -3.56 -39.81 13.24
C TRP A 127 -4.71 -38.82 13.03
N LEU A 128 -5.94 -39.30 12.76
CA LEU A 128 -7.08 -38.43 12.54
C LEU A 128 -7.46 -37.71 13.84
N ALA A 129 -7.51 -38.46 14.95
CA ALA A 129 -7.81 -37.91 16.28
C ALA A 129 -6.77 -36.84 16.72
N SER A 130 -5.50 -37.03 16.38
CA SER A 130 -4.43 -36.09 16.75
C SER A 130 -4.36 -34.84 15.87
N MET A 131 -4.96 -34.87 14.68
CA MET A 131 -4.85 -33.80 13.69
C MET A 131 -6.08 -32.90 13.62
N VAL A 132 -7.23 -33.37 14.08
CA VAL A 132 -8.52 -32.67 13.96
C VAL A 132 -8.90 -32.05 15.31
N ASP A 133 -9.38 -30.79 15.27
CA ASP A 133 -9.86 -30.11 16.48
C ASP A 133 -11.34 -30.43 16.74
N LYS A 134 -12.13 -30.63 15.68
CA LYS A 134 -13.54 -31.04 15.77
C LYS A 134 -13.91 -32.04 14.68
N LEU A 135 -14.51 -33.16 15.10
CA LEU A 135 -15.02 -34.20 14.22
C LEU A 135 -16.56 -34.28 14.36
N PRO A 136 -17.33 -33.35 13.74
CA PRO A 136 -18.79 -33.36 13.85
C PRO A 136 -19.41 -34.66 13.37
N SER A 137 -20.49 -35.06 14.04
CA SER A 137 -21.29 -36.22 13.68
C SER A 137 -22.72 -35.81 13.34
N TYR A 138 -23.34 -36.52 12.40
CA TYR A 138 -24.78 -36.37 12.16
C TYR A 138 -25.61 -36.73 13.40
N GLN A 139 -25.07 -37.57 14.30
CA GLN A 139 -25.77 -37.99 15.52
C GLN A 139 -25.89 -36.88 16.56
N ASP A 140 -25.11 -35.80 16.43
CA ASP A 140 -25.13 -34.67 17.37
C ASP A 140 -26.44 -33.86 17.30
N ASP A 141 -27.18 -34.00 16.20
CA ASP A 141 -28.44 -33.31 15.95
C ASP A 141 -29.44 -34.27 15.25
N PRO A 142 -30.56 -34.64 15.93
CA PRO A 142 -31.56 -35.54 15.37
C PRO A 142 -32.16 -35.07 14.04
N GLU A 143 -32.32 -33.77 13.82
CA GLU A 143 -32.85 -33.21 12.57
C GLU A 143 -31.82 -33.36 11.44
N ARG A 144 -30.54 -33.06 11.72
CA ARG A 144 -29.46 -33.28 10.75
C ARG A 144 -29.34 -34.76 10.36
N LEU A 145 -29.46 -35.67 11.33
CA LEU A 145 -29.43 -37.10 11.07
C LEU A 145 -30.58 -37.56 10.18
N ALA A 146 -31.80 -37.12 10.49
CA ALA A 146 -32.99 -37.47 9.72
C ALA A 146 -32.85 -36.99 8.27
N LEU A 147 -32.41 -35.74 8.08
CA LEU A 147 -32.22 -35.16 6.75
C LEU A 147 -31.12 -35.87 5.95
N ALA A 148 -29.97 -36.14 6.57
CA ALA A 148 -28.87 -36.85 5.94
C ALA A 148 -29.29 -38.26 5.47
N LYS A 149 -30.04 -39.00 6.32
CA LYS A 149 -30.57 -40.33 5.96
C LYS A 149 -31.51 -40.26 4.75
N VAL A 150 -32.39 -39.26 4.67
CA VAL A 150 -33.28 -39.08 3.52
C VAL A 150 -32.47 -38.79 2.24
N MET A 151 -31.46 -37.92 2.33
CA MET A 151 -30.61 -37.59 1.18
C MET A 151 -29.78 -38.81 0.69
N GLU A 152 -29.27 -39.63 1.62
CA GLU A 152 -28.57 -40.88 1.30
C GLU A 152 -29.50 -41.94 0.68
N LEU A 153 -30.71 -42.09 1.22
CA LEU A 153 -31.74 -43.00 0.67
C LEU A 153 -32.17 -42.61 -0.74
N ASN A 154 -32.33 -41.30 -1.01
CA ASN A 154 -32.70 -40.79 -2.32
C ASN A 154 -31.55 -40.84 -3.34
N GLN A 155 -30.33 -41.21 -2.93
CA GLN A 155 -29.13 -41.26 -3.77
C GLN A 155 -28.83 -39.94 -4.51
N THR A 156 -29.32 -38.80 -3.99
CA THR A 156 -29.11 -37.50 -4.61
C THR A 156 -27.81 -36.89 -4.10
N HIS A 157 -26.75 -36.96 -4.92
CA HIS A 157 -25.42 -36.51 -4.52
C HIS A 157 -25.32 -35.00 -4.30
N ALA A 158 -25.85 -34.18 -5.22
CA ALA A 158 -25.70 -32.74 -5.15
C ALA A 158 -26.37 -32.10 -3.91
N PRO A 159 -27.58 -32.51 -3.48
CA PRO A 159 -28.15 -32.09 -2.20
C PRO A 159 -27.29 -32.51 -1.00
N LYS A 160 -26.84 -33.78 -0.96
CA LYS A 160 -26.04 -34.30 0.16
C LYS A 160 -24.71 -33.56 0.29
N SER A 161 -23.97 -33.39 -0.81
CA SER A 161 -22.70 -32.67 -0.83
C SER A 161 -22.85 -31.22 -0.33
N LYS A 162 -23.88 -30.49 -0.77
CA LYS A 162 -24.17 -29.13 -0.26
C LYS A 162 -24.51 -29.13 1.22
N PHE A 163 -25.30 -30.12 1.67
CA PHE A 163 -25.64 -30.24 3.08
C PHE A 163 -24.39 -30.47 3.94
N ASP A 164 -23.49 -31.35 3.50
CA ASP A 164 -22.24 -31.67 4.18
C ASP A 164 -21.29 -30.46 4.21
N TYR A 165 -21.22 -29.75 3.09
CA TYR A 165 -20.49 -28.47 2.99
C TYR A 165 -21.02 -27.44 4.00
N SER A 166 -22.35 -27.32 4.11
CA SER A 166 -22.99 -26.39 5.05
C SER A 166 -22.75 -26.74 6.53
N ILE A 167 -22.69 -28.03 6.87
CA ILE A 167 -22.37 -28.48 8.24
C ILE A 167 -20.95 -28.04 8.61
N VAL A 168 -19.98 -28.35 7.75
CA VAL A 168 -18.58 -27.99 8.01
C VAL A 168 -18.41 -26.47 8.09
N MET A 169 -19.07 -25.72 7.20
CA MET A 169 -19.07 -24.27 7.20
C MET A 169 -19.68 -23.68 8.48
N GLU A 170 -20.80 -24.23 8.95
CA GLU A 170 -21.47 -23.81 10.20
C GLU A 170 -20.62 -24.15 11.43
N GLU A 171 -19.96 -25.30 11.46
CA GLU A 171 -19.04 -25.64 12.55
C GLU A 171 -17.78 -24.78 12.55
N CYS A 172 -17.33 -24.32 11.38
CA CYS A 172 -16.24 -23.36 11.28
C CYS A 172 -16.64 -21.93 11.68
N GLU A 173 -17.83 -21.47 11.30
CA GLU A 173 -18.37 -20.16 11.69
C GLU A 173 -18.42 -20.03 13.22
N LYS A 174 -18.90 -21.08 13.93
CA LYS A 174 -18.94 -21.14 15.40
C LYS A 174 -17.58 -20.96 16.09
N THR A 175 -16.46 -21.14 15.39
CA THR A 175 -15.12 -20.94 15.96
C THR A 175 -14.75 -19.46 16.11
N GLY A 176 -15.49 -18.55 15.46
CA GLY A 176 -15.16 -17.13 15.41
C GLY A 176 -13.93 -16.80 14.57
N ALA A 177 -13.52 -17.71 13.67
CA ALA A 177 -12.38 -17.48 12.79
C ALA A 177 -12.64 -16.32 11.82
N ALA A 178 -11.63 -15.47 11.59
CA ALA A 178 -11.74 -14.34 10.65
C ALA A 178 -12.00 -14.82 9.20
N TYR A 179 -11.43 -15.96 8.84
CA TYR A 179 -11.62 -16.60 7.55
C TYR A 179 -11.97 -18.09 7.70
N ILE A 180 -12.68 -18.61 6.72
CA ILE A 180 -13.10 -20.02 6.65
C ILE A 180 -12.62 -20.60 5.33
N LEU A 181 -11.67 -21.52 5.39
CA LEU A 181 -11.20 -22.30 4.24
C LEU A 181 -12.00 -23.60 4.19
N ILE A 182 -12.76 -23.82 3.12
CA ILE A 182 -13.34 -25.14 2.84
C ILE A 182 -12.55 -25.80 1.73
N VAL A 183 -12.13 -27.05 1.97
CA VAL A 183 -11.33 -27.84 1.02
C VAL A 183 -11.91 -29.23 0.82
N GLU A 184 -11.74 -29.77 -0.38
CA GLU A 184 -11.99 -31.18 -0.67
C GLU A 184 -10.95 -32.09 0.02
N ASP A 185 -11.29 -33.36 0.19
CA ASP A 185 -10.43 -34.32 0.90
C ASP A 185 -9.34 -34.95 0.01
N ASP A 186 -9.28 -34.63 -1.29
CA ASP A 186 -8.37 -35.17 -2.29
C ASP A 186 -7.41 -34.13 -2.90
N VAL A 187 -6.84 -33.31 -2.03
CA VAL A 187 -5.93 -32.23 -2.39
C VAL A 187 -4.62 -32.31 -1.62
N VAL A 188 -3.58 -31.67 -2.14
CA VAL A 188 -2.29 -31.54 -1.44
C VAL A 188 -1.83 -30.09 -1.45
N PHE A 189 -1.47 -29.58 -0.28
CA PHE A 189 -1.01 -28.20 -0.11
C PHE A 189 0.50 -28.07 -0.27
N LEU A 190 0.91 -26.95 -0.87
CA LEU A 190 2.29 -26.50 -1.00
C LEU A 190 2.93 -26.27 0.38
N ASP A 191 4.23 -26.54 0.51
CA ASP A 191 4.96 -26.09 1.71
C ASP A 191 4.98 -24.55 1.77
N GLY A 192 4.62 -24.00 2.93
CA GLY A 192 4.41 -22.56 3.10
C GLY A 192 3.07 -22.02 2.57
N TRP A 193 2.08 -22.87 2.31
CA TRP A 193 0.76 -22.42 1.83
C TRP A 193 0.10 -21.36 2.73
N ARG A 194 0.24 -21.49 4.06
CA ARG A 194 -0.43 -20.63 5.05
C ARG A 194 -0.05 -19.17 4.87
N HIS A 195 1.24 -18.84 4.93
CA HIS A 195 1.70 -17.45 4.84
C HIS A 195 1.33 -16.82 3.49
N ARG A 196 1.40 -17.59 2.39
CA ARG A 196 0.97 -17.14 1.06
C ARG A 196 -0.53 -16.85 1.01
N THR A 197 -1.32 -17.72 1.63
CA THR A 197 -2.78 -17.57 1.70
C THR A 197 -3.17 -16.34 2.52
N MET A 198 -2.58 -16.16 3.71
CA MET A 198 -2.86 -14.99 4.55
C MET A 198 -2.45 -13.67 3.88
N GLN A 199 -1.28 -13.63 3.24
CA GLN A 199 -0.84 -12.47 2.46
C GLN A 199 -1.79 -12.20 1.27
N ALA A 200 -2.28 -13.25 0.62
CA ALA A 200 -3.24 -13.12 -0.45
C ALA A 200 -4.61 -12.60 0.04
N LEU A 201 -5.06 -12.98 1.24
CA LEU A 201 -6.30 -12.45 1.82
C LEU A 201 -6.19 -10.94 2.13
N GLU A 202 -5.05 -10.49 2.65
CA GLU A 202 -4.79 -9.06 2.87
C GLU A 202 -4.82 -8.27 1.54
N ALA A 203 -4.17 -8.83 0.50
CA ALA A 203 -4.18 -8.24 -0.84
C ALA A 203 -5.58 -8.25 -1.47
N ALA A 204 -6.35 -9.33 -1.32
CA ALA A 204 -7.73 -9.45 -1.80
C ALA A 204 -8.64 -8.42 -1.13
N THR A 205 -8.49 -8.22 0.18
CA THR A 205 -9.23 -7.22 0.96
C THR A 205 -8.93 -5.81 0.45
N THR A 206 -7.65 -5.46 0.34
CA THR A 206 -7.21 -4.15 -0.17
C THR A 206 -7.75 -3.88 -1.57
N LYS A 207 -7.62 -4.85 -2.48
CA LYS A 207 -8.12 -4.73 -3.86
C LYS A 207 -9.65 -4.65 -3.95
N SER A 208 -10.37 -5.28 -3.02
CA SER A 208 -11.83 -5.18 -2.97
C SER A 208 -12.27 -3.77 -2.57
N TRP A 209 -11.59 -3.16 -1.58
CA TRP A 209 -11.83 -1.77 -1.20
C TRP A 209 -11.50 -0.79 -2.33
N GLU A 210 -10.40 -1.00 -3.05
CA GLU A 210 -10.06 -0.20 -4.24
C GLU A 210 -11.11 -0.32 -5.36
N ALA A 211 -11.82 -1.45 -5.42
CA ALA A 211 -12.91 -1.69 -6.35
C ALA A 211 -14.29 -1.22 -5.83
N GLU A 212 -14.34 -0.45 -4.73
CA GLU A 212 -15.56 0.04 -4.08
C GLU A 212 -16.49 -1.05 -3.51
N HIS A 213 -15.96 -2.25 -3.25
CA HIS A 213 -16.68 -3.31 -2.53
C HIS A 213 -16.25 -3.37 -1.06
N THR A 214 -17.21 -3.54 -0.15
CA THR A 214 -16.92 -3.70 1.29
C THR A 214 -16.23 -5.02 1.62
N ASN A 215 -16.55 -6.08 0.86
CA ASN A 215 -16.01 -7.42 1.02
C ASN A 215 -15.96 -8.19 -0.32
N PHE A 216 -15.41 -9.40 -0.31
CA PHE A 216 -15.41 -10.33 -1.45
C PHE A 216 -16.07 -11.66 -1.09
N LEU A 217 -16.46 -12.44 -2.11
CA LEU A 217 -17.12 -13.74 -1.88
C LEU A 217 -16.09 -14.77 -1.39
N TYR A 218 -15.05 -15.00 -2.19
CA TYR A 218 -13.98 -15.93 -1.83
C TYR A 218 -12.64 -15.58 -2.48
N LEU A 219 -11.57 -16.13 -1.89
CA LEU A 219 -10.26 -16.30 -2.50
C LEU A 219 -10.07 -17.78 -2.88
N ARG A 220 -9.83 -18.03 -4.16
CA ARG A 220 -9.59 -19.36 -4.72
C ARG A 220 -8.11 -19.73 -4.66
N LEU A 221 -7.82 -20.90 -4.08
CA LEU A 221 -6.44 -21.38 -3.88
C LEU A 221 -5.94 -22.32 -4.99
N PHE A 222 -6.85 -22.80 -5.85
CA PHE A 222 -6.56 -23.65 -6.98
C PHE A 222 -7.52 -23.40 -8.15
N TYR A 223 -7.00 -23.46 -9.36
CA TYR A 223 -7.80 -23.41 -10.58
C TYR A 223 -7.15 -24.26 -11.67
N TYR A 224 -8.00 -24.77 -12.57
CA TYR A 224 -7.56 -25.56 -13.72
C TYR A 224 -7.07 -24.66 -14.87
N GLU A 225 -5.79 -24.80 -15.24
CA GLU A 225 -5.15 -23.96 -16.27
C GLU A 225 -5.71 -24.19 -17.68
N GLY A 226 -6.36 -25.34 -17.94
CA GLY A 226 -6.94 -25.64 -19.24
C GLY A 226 -8.08 -24.71 -19.68
N LEU A 227 -8.68 -23.97 -18.75
CA LEU A 227 -9.76 -23.01 -19.05
C LEU A 227 -9.25 -21.60 -19.35
N LEU A 228 -7.98 -21.31 -19.08
CA LEU A 228 -7.38 -19.99 -19.25
C LEU A 228 -6.82 -19.75 -20.67
N GLY A 229 -7.25 -20.56 -21.63
CA GLY A 229 -6.81 -20.49 -23.02
C GLY A 229 -7.54 -19.44 -23.86
N TRP A 230 -7.51 -19.66 -25.17
CA TRP A 230 -8.23 -18.84 -26.14
C TRP A 230 -9.72 -19.17 -26.10
N ASN A 231 -10.51 -18.27 -25.52
CA ASN A 231 -11.94 -18.46 -25.32
C ASN A 231 -12.74 -17.95 -26.53
N SER A 232 -13.67 -18.76 -27.04
CA SER A 232 -14.47 -18.41 -28.23
C SER A 232 -15.31 -17.14 -28.03
N GLU A 233 -15.73 -16.86 -26.80
CA GLU A 233 -16.47 -15.64 -26.42
C GLU A 233 -15.70 -14.35 -26.73
N SER A 234 -14.36 -14.41 -26.71
CA SER A 234 -13.48 -13.25 -26.87
C SER A 234 -12.92 -13.11 -28.29
N TRP A 235 -13.49 -13.81 -29.28
CA TRP A 235 -12.96 -13.84 -30.65
C TRP A 235 -12.85 -12.45 -31.31
N LEU A 236 -13.79 -11.55 -31.03
CA LEU A 236 -13.77 -10.17 -31.54
C LEU A 236 -12.56 -9.40 -30.99
N THR A 237 -12.25 -9.58 -29.70
CA THR A 237 -11.07 -8.98 -29.06
C THR A 237 -9.79 -9.51 -29.68
N TYR A 238 -9.71 -10.83 -29.90
CA TYR A 238 -8.55 -11.46 -30.52
C TYR A 238 -8.33 -10.98 -31.96
N LEU A 239 -9.42 -10.85 -32.73
CA LEU A 239 -9.38 -10.34 -34.09
C LEU A 239 -8.96 -8.87 -34.12
N GLY A 240 -9.53 -8.03 -33.27
CA GLY A 240 -9.19 -6.61 -33.14
C GLY A 240 -7.71 -6.42 -32.77
N SER A 241 -7.21 -7.15 -31.77
CA SER A 241 -5.80 -7.12 -31.38
C SER A 241 -4.88 -7.58 -32.51
N SER A 242 -5.27 -8.62 -33.26
CA SER A 242 -4.50 -9.10 -34.41
C SER A 242 -4.38 -8.03 -35.50
N PHE A 243 -5.47 -7.32 -35.80
CA PHE A 243 -5.43 -6.19 -36.75
C PHE A 243 -4.61 -5.02 -36.24
N ALA A 244 -4.70 -4.68 -34.95
CA ALA A 244 -3.91 -3.61 -34.34
C ALA A 244 -2.41 -3.90 -34.43
N VAL A 245 -1.98 -5.14 -34.19
CA VAL A 245 -0.59 -5.56 -34.34
C VAL A 245 -0.13 -5.46 -35.80
N ILE A 246 -0.95 -5.92 -36.76
CA ILE A 246 -0.64 -5.78 -38.19
C ILE A 246 -0.50 -4.30 -38.60
N ALA A 247 -1.43 -3.45 -38.16
CA ALA A 247 -1.42 -2.02 -38.45
C ALA A 247 -0.21 -1.31 -37.81
N GLY A 248 0.15 -1.66 -36.58
CA GLY A 248 1.31 -1.13 -35.88
C GLY A 248 2.63 -1.49 -36.58
N VAL A 249 2.79 -2.75 -37.00
CA VAL A 249 3.96 -3.18 -37.79
C VAL A 249 4.01 -2.47 -39.13
N LEU A 250 2.88 -2.34 -39.84
CA LEU A 250 2.80 -1.59 -41.08
C LEU A 250 3.23 -0.13 -40.88
N TRP A 251 2.72 0.53 -39.84
CA TRP A 251 3.06 1.90 -39.51
C TRP A 251 4.55 2.06 -39.20
N LEU A 252 5.12 1.15 -38.39
CA LEU A 252 6.55 1.12 -38.09
C LEU A 252 7.40 0.96 -39.35
N LEU A 253 7.03 0.06 -40.27
CA LEU A 253 7.72 -0.12 -41.54
C LEU A 253 7.63 1.14 -42.42
N LEU A 254 6.47 1.81 -42.46
CA LEU A 254 6.28 3.06 -43.19
C LEU A 254 7.13 4.20 -42.62
N LEU A 255 7.15 4.34 -41.29
CA LEU A 255 8.02 5.30 -40.60
C LEU A 255 9.49 5.03 -40.86
N THR A 256 9.92 3.76 -40.74
CA THR A 256 11.30 3.33 -40.99
C THR A 256 11.70 3.69 -42.42
N ARG A 257 10.83 3.41 -43.40
CA ARG A 257 11.04 3.80 -44.81
C ARG A 257 11.07 5.33 -45.00
N ARG A 258 10.27 6.08 -44.23
CA ARG A 258 10.19 7.55 -44.32
C ARG A 258 11.45 8.21 -43.78
N TYR A 259 11.87 7.83 -42.57
CA TYR A 259 12.89 8.52 -41.78
C TYR A 259 14.30 7.93 -41.92
N ILE A 260 14.45 6.68 -42.38
CA ILE A 260 15.77 6.05 -42.58
C ILE A 260 16.02 5.86 -44.09
N PRO A 261 16.81 6.74 -44.74
CA PRO A 261 17.03 6.68 -46.19
C PRO A 261 17.63 5.35 -46.67
N ALA A 262 18.56 4.78 -45.91
CA ALA A 262 19.19 3.49 -46.21
C ALA A 262 18.18 2.33 -46.26
N ALA A 263 17.11 2.39 -45.44
CA ALA A 263 16.09 1.34 -45.39
C ALA A 263 15.20 1.31 -46.64
N ARG A 264 15.16 2.38 -47.45
CA ARG A 264 14.33 2.45 -48.67
C ARG A 264 14.75 1.45 -49.74
N LEU A 265 16.03 1.08 -49.76
CA LEU A 265 16.61 0.10 -50.68
C LEU A 265 16.13 -1.32 -50.36
N TYR A 266 15.91 -1.63 -49.08
CA TYR A 266 15.53 -2.97 -48.61
C TYR A 266 14.02 -3.13 -48.42
N LEU A 267 13.31 -2.09 -47.98
CA LEU A 267 11.87 -2.11 -47.72
C LEU A 267 11.03 -1.92 -49.01
N THR A 268 11.16 -2.82 -49.97
CA THR A 268 10.41 -2.76 -51.24
C THR A 268 8.92 -3.07 -51.06
N ARG A 269 8.07 -2.70 -52.04
CA ARG A 269 6.63 -3.03 -52.02
C ARG A 269 6.36 -4.52 -51.82
N SER A 270 7.19 -5.38 -52.42
CA SER A 270 7.12 -6.82 -52.25
C SER A 270 7.43 -7.27 -50.82
N VAL A 271 8.38 -6.61 -50.15
CA VAL A 271 8.67 -6.88 -48.73
C VAL A 271 7.50 -6.46 -47.85
N PHE A 272 6.91 -5.28 -48.06
CA PHE A 272 5.70 -4.86 -47.34
C PHE A 272 4.55 -5.86 -47.50
N LEU A 273 4.25 -6.27 -48.74
CA LEU A 273 3.18 -7.22 -49.02
C LEU A 273 3.45 -8.59 -48.39
N SER A 274 4.67 -9.12 -48.50
CA SER A 274 5.05 -10.39 -47.87
C SER A 274 5.00 -10.33 -46.34
N THR A 275 5.48 -9.25 -45.72
CA THR A 275 5.40 -9.07 -44.26
C THR A 275 3.96 -9.08 -43.77
N ILE A 276 3.08 -8.33 -44.41
CA ILE A 276 1.69 -8.18 -43.95
C ILE A 276 0.81 -9.39 -44.30
N LEU A 277 0.97 -9.99 -45.50
CA LEU A 277 0.08 -11.05 -45.97
C LEU A 277 0.56 -12.47 -45.67
N VAL A 278 1.85 -12.65 -45.35
CA VAL A 278 2.43 -13.99 -45.10
C VAL A 278 3.02 -14.07 -43.69
N PHE A 279 3.97 -13.21 -43.35
CA PHE A 279 4.71 -13.34 -42.08
C PHE A 279 3.86 -13.01 -40.86
N MET A 280 3.13 -11.89 -40.87
CA MET A 280 2.28 -11.51 -39.74
C MET A 280 1.18 -12.55 -39.48
N PRO A 281 0.42 -13.06 -40.46
CA PRO A 281 -0.53 -14.14 -40.25
C PRO A 281 0.11 -15.41 -39.69
N LEU A 282 1.28 -15.82 -40.19
CA LEU A 282 2.00 -16.99 -39.67
C LEU A 282 2.42 -16.81 -38.21
N LEU A 283 2.96 -15.64 -37.84
CA LEU A 283 3.33 -15.35 -36.46
C LEU A 283 2.11 -15.29 -35.53
N ILE A 284 1.00 -14.73 -35.99
CA ILE A 284 -0.28 -14.72 -35.26
C ILE A 284 -0.80 -16.14 -35.05
N LEU A 285 -0.80 -16.97 -36.11
CA LEU A 285 -1.17 -18.39 -35.99
C LEU A 285 -0.27 -19.13 -34.99
N LEU A 286 1.03 -18.86 -35.01
CA LEU A 286 1.97 -19.46 -34.10
C LEU A 286 1.78 -18.99 -32.65
N PHE A 287 1.42 -17.71 -32.45
CA PHE A 287 1.07 -17.15 -31.14
C PHE A 287 -0.16 -17.84 -30.54
N PHE A 288 -1.23 -18.03 -31.32
CA PHE A 288 -2.39 -18.79 -30.86
C PHE A 288 -2.06 -20.28 -30.66
N ALA A 289 -1.26 -20.88 -31.55
CA ALA A 289 -0.84 -22.27 -31.41
C ALA A 289 0.07 -22.52 -30.19
N ALA A 290 0.81 -21.50 -29.74
CA ALA A 290 1.67 -21.58 -28.56
C ALA A 290 0.88 -21.80 -27.26
N GLY A 291 -0.41 -21.43 -27.22
CA GLY A 291 -1.25 -21.55 -26.03
C GLY A 291 -1.22 -20.29 -25.16
N GLY A 292 -2.37 -19.95 -24.58
CA GLY A 292 -2.59 -18.72 -23.83
C GLY A 292 -1.73 -18.64 -22.58
N ASN A 293 -1.66 -19.71 -21.78
CA ASN A 293 -0.88 -19.69 -20.54
C ASN A 293 0.64 -19.60 -20.80
N CYS A 294 1.12 -20.10 -21.95
CA CYS A 294 2.53 -20.03 -22.29
C CYS A 294 2.97 -18.62 -22.69
N VAL A 295 2.15 -17.93 -23.51
CA VAL A 295 2.51 -16.62 -24.09
C VAL A 295 2.00 -15.45 -23.26
N LEU A 296 0.92 -15.64 -22.50
CA LEU A 296 0.29 -14.66 -21.62
C LEU A 296 -0.07 -15.32 -20.28
N PRO A 297 0.94 -15.70 -19.46
CA PRO A 297 0.68 -16.30 -18.16
C PRO A 297 -0.04 -15.33 -17.22
N GLN A 298 -0.85 -15.86 -16.30
CA GLN A 298 -1.47 -15.05 -15.26
C GLN A 298 -0.40 -14.36 -14.39
N PRO A 299 -0.59 -13.09 -14.02
CA PRO A 299 0.36 -12.39 -13.17
C PRO A 299 0.40 -13.02 -11.78
N ALA A 300 1.59 -13.04 -11.17
CA ALA A 300 1.73 -13.50 -9.80
C ALA A 300 1.00 -12.55 -8.83
N GLY A 301 0.44 -13.12 -7.77
CA GLY A 301 -0.38 -12.45 -6.76
C GLY A 301 -1.87 -12.73 -6.92
N VAL A 302 -2.67 -11.83 -6.35
CA VAL A 302 -4.13 -11.93 -6.32
C VAL A 302 -4.72 -11.19 -7.52
N HIS A 303 -5.59 -11.85 -8.27
CA HIS A 303 -6.23 -11.28 -9.44
C HIS A 303 -7.70 -11.72 -9.55
N LEU A 304 -8.52 -10.87 -10.18
CA LEU A 304 -9.94 -11.13 -10.30
C LEU A 304 -10.16 -12.27 -11.31
N MET A 305 -10.93 -13.27 -10.92
CA MET A 305 -11.20 -14.45 -11.76
C MET A 305 -12.70 -14.78 -11.77
N PRO A 306 -13.54 -13.95 -12.41
CA PRO A 306 -14.99 -14.13 -12.42
C PRO A 306 -15.47 -15.10 -13.51
N LYS A 307 -14.59 -15.50 -14.43
CA LYS A 307 -14.93 -16.35 -15.59
C LYS A 307 -13.80 -17.34 -15.86
N ASN A 308 -14.13 -18.41 -16.61
CA ASN A 308 -13.18 -19.40 -17.12
C ASN A 308 -12.35 -20.06 -16.01
N ALA A 309 -12.98 -20.29 -14.87
CA ALA A 309 -12.36 -20.83 -13.69
C ALA A 309 -13.21 -21.97 -13.16
N CYS A 310 -12.72 -23.20 -13.27
CA CYS A 310 -13.39 -24.33 -12.63
C CYS A 310 -12.83 -24.61 -11.25
N CYS A 311 -13.80 -25.08 -10.46
CA CYS A 311 -13.68 -26.04 -9.39
C CYS A 311 -13.37 -25.42 -8.01
N GLY A 312 -14.12 -25.86 -7.00
CA GLY A 312 -14.15 -25.35 -5.64
C GLY A 312 -13.35 -26.19 -4.65
N GLN A 313 -12.27 -26.85 -5.10
CA GLN A 313 -11.46 -27.74 -4.26
C GLN A 313 -10.87 -27.03 -3.03
N GLY A 314 -10.68 -25.72 -3.10
CA GLY A 314 -10.18 -24.92 -1.99
C GLY A 314 -10.56 -23.45 -2.13
N LEU A 315 -11.54 -23.04 -1.33
CA LEU A 315 -12.08 -21.67 -1.31
C LEU A 315 -11.96 -21.11 0.11
N VAL A 316 -11.38 -19.92 0.24
CA VAL A 316 -11.33 -19.17 1.49
C VAL A 316 -12.39 -18.07 1.46
N PHE A 317 -13.28 -18.09 2.44
CA PHE A 317 -14.36 -17.13 2.59
C PHE A 317 -14.09 -16.22 3.80
N PRO A 318 -14.39 -14.91 3.70
CA PRO A 318 -14.49 -14.05 4.88
C PRO A 318 -15.59 -14.54 5.83
N HIS A 319 -15.40 -14.36 7.14
CA HIS A 319 -16.37 -14.78 8.14
C HIS A 319 -17.78 -14.19 7.90
N GLU A 320 -17.85 -12.88 7.68
CA GLU A 320 -19.11 -12.15 7.46
C GLU A 320 -19.87 -12.70 6.25
N THR A 321 -19.18 -12.93 5.13
CA THR A 321 -19.75 -13.53 3.91
C THR A 321 -20.37 -14.91 4.20
N VAL A 322 -19.74 -15.71 5.05
CA VAL A 322 -20.28 -17.02 5.43
C VAL A 322 -21.54 -16.88 6.29
N ALA A 323 -21.48 -16.05 7.32
CA ALA A 323 -22.56 -15.89 8.29
C ALA A 323 -23.81 -15.24 7.68
N ASP A 324 -23.62 -14.16 6.91
CA ASP A 324 -24.70 -13.29 6.45
C ASP A 324 -25.25 -13.69 5.08
N GLU A 325 -24.45 -14.33 4.22
CA GLU A 325 -24.83 -14.63 2.83
C GLU A 325 -24.92 -16.14 2.56
N LEU A 326 -23.82 -16.88 2.75
CA LEU A 326 -23.73 -18.27 2.29
C LEU A 326 -24.53 -19.24 3.14
N LEU A 327 -24.41 -19.22 4.47
CA LEU A 327 -25.16 -20.15 5.33
C LEU A 327 -26.68 -19.99 5.16
N PRO A 328 -27.26 -18.76 5.13
CA PRO A 328 -28.66 -18.56 4.78
C PRO A 328 -29.02 -19.14 3.40
N LEU A 329 -28.18 -18.90 2.38
CA LEU A 329 -28.39 -19.40 1.03
C LEU A 329 -28.43 -20.93 0.95
N PHE A 330 -27.49 -21.62 1.62
CA PHE A 330 -27.49 -23.07 1.71
C PHE A 330 -28.71 -23.60 2.46
N ARG A 331 -29.10 -22.93 3.56
CA ARG A 331 -30.25 -23.32 4.38
C ARG A 331 -31.58 -23.18 3.64
N SER A 332 -31.75 -22.18 2.78
CA SER A 332 -32.99 -21.99 1.99
C SER A 332 -33.07 -22.89 0.76
N ASN A 333 -31.94 -23.41 0.27
CA ASN A 333 -31.85 -24.16 -1.00
C ASN A 333 -31.30 -25.59 -0.82
N ARG A 334 -31.53 -26.22 0.35
CA ARG A 334 -30.95 -27.53 0.71
C ARG A 334 -31.24 -28.66 -0.28
N TRP A 335 -32.36 -28.58 -1.02
CA TRP A 335 -32.79 -29.60 -1.98
C TRP A 335 -32.41 -29.30 -3.43
N SER A 336 -31.72 -28.19 -3.69
CA SER A 336 -31.27 -27.86 -5.04
C SER A 336 -30.40 -28.99 -5.63
N GLN A 337 -30.60 -29.30 -6.90
CA GLN A 337 -29.80 -30.31 -7.62
C GLN A 337 -28.54 -29.72 -8.25
N VAL A 338 -28.33 -28.40 -8.14
CA VAL A 338 -27.12 -27.74 -8.63
C VAL A 338 -25.92 -28.16 -7.78
N PRO A 339 -24.79 -28.58 -8.38
CA PRO A 339 -23.55 -28.87 -7.63
C PRO A 339 -23.09 -27.69 -6.78
N THR A 340 -22.38 -27.96 -5.68
CA THR A 340 -21.94 -26.94 -4.70
C THR A 340 -21.17 -25.79 -5.35
N ASP A 341 -20.16 -26.09 -6.17
CA ASP A 341 -19.35 -25.07 -6.85
C ASP A 341 -20.19 -24.17 -7.76
N SER A 342 -21.01 -24.78 -8.62
CA SER A 342 -21.89 -24.05 -9.53
C SER A 342 -22.94 -23.23 -8.78
N PHE A 343 -23.38 -23.69 -7.61
CA PHE A 343 -24.34 -22.98 -6.78
C PHE A 343 -23.72 -21.70 -6.18
N ILE A 344 -22.47 -21.76 -5.72
CA ILE A 344 -21.73 -20.59 -5.24
C ILE A 344 -21.45 -19.62 -6.40
N GLU A 345 -21.07 -20.11 -7.59
CA GLU A 345 -20.85 -19.26 -8.76
C GLU A 345 -22.13 -18.55 -9.23
N GLN A 346 -23.26 -19.26 -9.28
CA GLN A 346 -24.55 -18.65 -9.64
C GLN A 346 -24.94 -17.53 -8.68
N HIS A 347 -24.66 -17.72 -7.38
CA HIS A 347 -24.88 -16.66 -6.39
C HIS A 347 -23.95 -15.47 -6.62
N ALA A 348 -22.67 -15.72 -6.92
CA ALA A 348 -21.71 -14.66 -7.23
C ALA A 348 -22.13 -13.85 -8.47
N ASP A 349 -22.59 -14.52 -9.52
CA ASP A 349 -23.06 -13.87 -10.75
C ASP A 349 -24.35 -13.07 -10.51
N ALA A 350 -25.26 -13.56 -9.66
CA ALA A 350 -26.51 -12.88 -9.33
C ALA A 350 -26.31 -11.62 -8.47
N THR A 351 -25.32 -11.64 -7.57
CA THR A 351 -25.03 -10.54 -6.63
C THR A 351 -23.95 -9.58 -7.13
N GLY A 352 -23.18 -9.98 -8.14
CA GLY A 352 -21.99 -9.25 -8.59
C GLY A 352 -20.81 -9.37 -7.61
N ALA A 353 -20.80 -10.39 -6.75
CA ALA A 353 -19.77 -10.54 -5.72
C ALA A 353 -18.39 -10.86 -6.33
N LEU A 354 -17.35 -10.28 -5.73
CA LEU A 354 -15.97 -10.41 -6.20
C LEU A 354 -15.40 -11.81 -5.92
N ARG A 355 -14.74 -12.38 -6.93
CA ARG A 355 -14.10 -13.70 -6.88
C ARG A 355 -12.62 -13.53 -7.21
N TRP A 356 -11.78 -13.71 -6.20
CA TRP A 356 -10.33 -13.57 -6.33
C TRP A 356 -9.67 -14.95 -6.50
N ALA A 357 -8.53 -15.00 -7.19
CA ALA A 357 -7.70 -16.18 -7.30
C ALA A 357 -6.24 -15.86 -7.00
N LEU A 358 -5.54 -16.82 -6.39
CA LEU A 358 -4.11 -16.73 -6.07
C LEU A 358 -3.25 -17.44 -7.14
N THR A 359 -2.28 -16.71 -7.70
CA THR A 359 -1.26 -17.26 -8.61
C THR A 359 0.15 -17.01 -8.04
N PRO A 360 1.07 -18.00 -8.02
CA PRO A 360 0.84 -19.41 -8.29
C PRO A 360 -0.13 -20.05 -7.28
N VAL A 361 -0.82 -21.12 -7.70
CA VAL A 361 -1.73 -21.87 -6.82
C VAL A 361 -0.96 -22.51 -5.67
N VAL A 362 -1.59 -22.63 -4.50
CA VAL A 362 -0.96 -23.15 -3.28
C VAL A 362 -1.39 -24.58 -2.95
N MET A 363 -2.19 -25.20 -3.81
CA MET A 363 -2.64 -26.58 -3.66
C MET A 363 -2.82 -27.23 -5.04
N GLN A 364 -2.89 -28.56 -5.06
CA GLN A 364 -3.11 -29.38 -6.24
C GLN A 364 -4.15 -30.45 -5.95
N HIS A 365 -5.01 -30.74 -6.91
CA HIS A 365 -5.94 -31.87 -6.85
C HIS A 365 -5.20 -33.18 -7.17
N VAL A 366 -5.33 -34.19 -6.31
CA VAL A 366 -4.66 -35.50 -6.45
C VAL A 366 -5.66 -36.66 -6.56
N GLY A 367 -6.95 -36.35 -6.62
CA GLY A 367 -8.05 -37.32 -6.71
C GLY A 367 -8.12 -38.03 -8.06
N GLY A 368 -7.60 -39.26 -8.13
CA GLY A 368 -7.63 -40.09 -9.35
C GLY A 368 -8.88 -40.98 -9.51
N ARG A 369 -9.69 -41.13 -8.45
CA ARG A 369 -10.95 -41.90 -8.45
C ARG A 369 -12.08 -41.03 -7.89
N SER A 370 -13.13 -40.77 -8.69
CA SER A 370 -14.34 -40.16 -8.15
C SER A 370 -15.04 -41.14 -7.21
N SER A 371 -15.73 -40.58 -6.21
CA SER A 371 -16.67 -41.29 -5.32
C SER A 371 -17.88 -41.88 -6.05
N HIS A 372 -17.97 -41.72 -7.38
CA HIS A 372 -19.16 -42.02 -8.17
C HIS A 372 -19.10 -43.30 -9.01
N GLY A 373 -18.01 -44.06 -8.99
CA GLY A 373 -17.96 -45.38 -9.66
C GLY A 373 -18.38 -45.37 -11.15
N VAL A 374 -18.27 -44.23 -11.84
CA VAL A 374 -18.72 -44.13 -13.24
C VAL A 374 -17.78 -44.96 -14.13
N GLN A 375 -18.38 -45.89 -14.86
CA GLN A 375 -17.72 -46.76 -15.81
C GLN A 375 -17.09 -45.89 -16.91
N ARG A 376 -15.78 -46.06 -17.10
CA ARG A 376 -15.01 -45.44 -18.17
C ARG A 376 -15.59 -45.91 -19.49
N ASP A 377 -16.26 -45.03 -20.23
CA ASP A 377 -16.20 -45.01 -21.69
C ASP A 377 -16.95 -43.81 -22.28
N THR A 378 -16.27 -43.16 -23.24
CA THR A 378 -16.81 -42.34 -24.34
C THR A 378 -17.46 -40.99 -24.02
N TYR A 379 -16.81 -39.93 -24.52
CA TYR A 379 -17.21 -38.52 -24.65
C TYR A 379 -16.83 -37.55 -23.52
N GLY A 380 -16.21 -36.44 -23.94
CA GLY A 380 -15.58 -35.42 -23.11
C GLY A 380 -16.54 -34.64 -22.24
N VAL A 381 -16.46 -34.90 -20.94
CA VAL A 381 -16.79 -34.02 -19.82
C VAL A 381 -15.77 -34.37 -18.74
N MET A 382 -15.15 -33.37 -18.12
CA MET A 382 -13.97 -33.47 -17.24
C MET A 382 -13.97 -34.72 -16.35
N THR A 383 -13.06 -35.65 -16.64
CA THR A 383 -12.76 -36.78 -15.75
C THR A 383 -11.89 -36.30 -14.57
N PRO A 384 -12.04 -36.85 -13.35
CA PRO A 384 -11.30 -36.43 -12.15
C PRO A 384 -9.77 -36.42 -12.31
N SER A 385 -9.23 -37.25 -13.21
CA SER A 385 -7.80 -37.34 -13.52
C SER A 385 -7.24 -36.20 -14.39
N HIS A 386 -8.04 -35.18 -14.74
CA HIS A 386 -7.60 -34.09 -15.65
C HIS A 386 -7.67 -32.70 -15.03
N ILE A 387 -8.18 -32.55 -13.81
CA ILE A 387 -8.17 -31.27 -13.10
C ILE A 387 -6.78 -31.08 -12.49
N TRP A 388 -5.91 -30.38 -13.21
CA TRP A 388 -4.48 -30.32 -12.92
C TRP A 388 -3.92 -28.93 -13.13
N ASN A 389 -3.13 -28.43 -12.17
CA ASN A 389 -2.32 -27.24 -12.35
C ASN A 389 -0.88 -27.65 -12.68
N PHE A 390 -0.42 -27.34 -13.88
CA PHE A 390 0.91 -27.72 -14.38
C PHE A 390 2.01 -26.84 -13.79
N GLY A 391 1.68 -25.60 -13.42
CA GLY A 391 2.55 -24.71 -12.67
C GLY A 391 2.96 -25.29 -11.31
N PHE A 392 2.03 -25.93 -10.60
CA PHE A 392 2.27 -26.54 -9.28
C PHE A 392 3.37 -27.61 -9.30
N GLU A 393 3.46 -28.39 -10.39
CA GLU A 393 4.50 -29.43 -10.54
C GLU A 393 5.90 -28.87 -10.83
N GLY A 394 6.01 -27.56 -11.10
CA GLY A 394 7.29 -26.87 -11.29
C GLY A 394 7.96 -26.44 -9.98
N ASN A 395 7.32 -26.65 -8.83
CA ASN A 395 7.84 -26.25 -7.53
C ASN A 395 9.02 -27.12 -7.07
N ASP A 396 9.99 -26.48 -6.43
CA ASP A 396 11.15 -27.14 -5.82
C ASP A 396 10.98 -27.23 -4.30
N ALA A 397 11.02 -28.44 -3.76
CA ALA A 397 10.76 -28.70 -2.34
C ALA A 397 11.82 -28.06 -1.43
N GLY A 398 13.09 -28.08 -1.82
CA GLY A 398 14.17 -27.48 -1.03
C GLY A 398 14.06 -25.96 -0.96
N SER A 399 13.75 -25.33 -2.09
CA SER A 399 13.55 -23.88 -2.18
C SER A 399 12.36 -23.40 -1.35
N LEU A 400 11.24 -24.14 -1.40
CA LEU A 400 10.04 -23.80 -0.63
C LEU A 400 10.23 -24.01 0.88
N ALA A 401 10.90 -25.08 1.29
CA ALA A 401 11.23 -25.29 2.70
C ALA A 401 12.18 -24.19 3.23
N ALA A 402 13.17 -23.79 2.45
CA ALA A 402 14.06 -22.68 2.81
C ALA A 402 13.34 -21.33 2.88
N GLU A 403 12.40 -21.07 1.96
CA GLU A 403 11.54 -19.88 2.01
C GLU A 403 10.65 -19.90 3.25
N HIS A 404 9.98 -21.03 3.52
CA HIS A 404 9.13 -21.19 4.68
C HIS A 404 9.92 -20.99 5.98
N LEU A 405 11.13 -21.54 6.10
CA LEU A 405 12.01 -21.29 7.25
C LEU A 405 12.43 -19.82 7.36
N ARG A 406 12.71 -19.13 6.25
CA ARG A 406 13.03 -17.69 6.27
C ARG A 406 11.83 -16.85 6.69
N VAL A 407 10.64 -17.17 6.22
CA VAL A 407 9.39 -16.50 6.59
C VAL A 407 9.06 -16.81 8.03
N SER A 408 9.08 -18.07 8.45
CA SER A 408 8.85 -18.50 9.82
C SER A 408 9.89 -17.92 10.77
N ASN A 409 11.18 -17.83 10.41
CA ASN A 409 12.18 -17.11 11.19
C ASN A 409 11.98 -15.60 11.16
N ARG A 410 11.45 -15.01 10.08
CA ARG A 410 11.00 -13.61 10.08
C ARG A 410 9.80 -13.43 10.98
N THR A 411 8.83 -14.34 10.99
CA THR A 411 7.64 -14.35 11.84
C THR A 411 8.02 -14.63 13.29
N LEU A 412 8.99 -15.50 13.56
CA LEU A 412 9.60 -15.74 14.87
C LEU A 412 10.51 -14.59 15.26
N ASN A 413 11.12 -13.84 14.34
CA ASN A 413 11.83 -12.60 14.65
C ASN A 413 10.86 -11.41 14.72
N LEU A 414 9.65 -11.51 14.14
CA LEU A 414 8.52 -10.58 14.21
C LEU A 414 7.66 -10.85 15.43
N ASN A 415 7.61 -12.09 15.93
CA ASN A 415 6.94 -12.59 17.11
C ASN A 415 7.91 -12.67 18.28
N LEU A 416 9.20 -12.90 18.08
CA LEU A 416 10.22 -12.48 19.05
C LEU A 416 10.32 -10.97 19.02
N SER A 417 10.18 -10.23 17.92
CA SER A 417 10.11 -8.77 18.04
C SER A 417 8.75 -8.26 18.50
N MET A 418 7.64 -9.00 18.35
CA MET A 418 6.32 -8.67 18.92
C MET A 418 6.22 -9.10 20.37
N ALA A 419 6.80 -10.23 20.77
CA ALA A 419 6.92 -10.67 22.16
C ALA A 419 8.12 -10.00 22.85
N LEU A 420 9.15 -9.57 22.14
CA LEU A 420 10.07 -8.47 22.49
C LEU A 420 9.48 -7.13 22.00
N VAL A 421 8.17 -6.96 21.85
CA VAL A 421 7.48 -5.64 21.78
C VAL A 421 6.30 -5.66 22.75
N ASP A 422 5.92 -6.81 23.29
CA ASP A 422 5.12 -6.96 24.49
C ASP A 422 6.03 -7.09 25.73
N ALA A 423 7.15 -7.82 25.65
CA ALA A 423 8.25 -7.73 26.61
C ALA A 423 9.17 -6.53 26.34
N ARG A 424 9.21 -5.96 25.11
CA ARG A 424 9.72 -4.59 24.90
C ARG A 424 8.64 -3.50 24.91
N LYS A 425 7.36 -3.78 25.15
CA LYS A 425 6.49 -2.73 25.72
C LYS A 425 6.93 -2.41 27.14
N MET A 426 7.74 -3.30 27.73
CA MET A 426 8.56 -2.99 28.89
C MET A 426 9.98 -2.48 28.57
N THR A 427 10.50 -2.53 27.32
CA THR A 427 11.89 -2.15 26.95
C THR A 427 12.16 -1.85 25.43
N SER A 428 11.30 -1.14 24.70
CA SER A 428 11.58 -0.69 23.32
C SER A 428 12.16 0.68 23.45
N ALA A 429 13.31 0.92 22.82
CA ALA A 429 13.98 2.21 22.92
C ALA A 429 12.98 3.29 22.48
N PRO A 430 12.57 4.22 23.36
CA PRO A 430 11.41 5.08 23.11
C PRO A 430 11.46 5.87 21.81
N HIS A 431 12.64 6.12 21.22
CA HIS A 431 12.80 6.80 19.93
C HIS A 431 12.19 6.08 18.73
N LEU A 432 11.91 4.78 18.83
CA LEU A 432 11.20 4.02 17.79
C LEU A 432 9.68 4.18 17.89
N GLN A 433 9.16 4.73 18.98
CA GLN A 433 7.74 5.01 19.14
C GLN A 433 7.43 6.43 18.68
N ILE A 434 6.34 6.59 17.93
CA ILE A 434 5.87 7.88 17.44
C ILE A 434 5.19 8.62 18.60
N PHE A 435 5.56 9.88 18.84
CA PHE A 435 4.88 10.77 19.77
C PHE A 435 3.64 11.37 19.09
N THR A 436 2.49 11.30 19.74
CA THR A 436 1.19 11.72 19.20
C THR A 436 0.45 12.62 20.19
N SER A 437 -0.53 13.41 19.71
CA SER A 437 -1.35 14.27 20.58
C SER A 437 -2.14 13.47 21.64
N ALA A 438 -2.46 12.20 21.36
CA ALA A 438 -3.13 11.30 22.32
C ALA A 438 -2.26 10.96 23.55
N ASP A 439 -0.95 11.20 23.48
CA ASP A 439 -0.04 10.98 24.59
C ASP A 439 -0.03 12.15 25.59
N VAL A 440 -0.52 13.32 25.18
CA VAL A 440 -0.61 14.53 26.01
C VAL A 440 -2.00 14.68 26.62
N THR A 441 -3.04 14.32 25.86
CA THR A 441 -4.43 14.32 26.35
C THR A 441 -4.95 12.88 26.43
N PRO A 442 -5.47 12.41 27.59
CA PRO A 442 -6.12 11.10 27.68
C PRO A 442 -7.43 11.13 26.90
N THR A 443 -7.35 10.97 25.58
CA THR A 443 -8.52 10.81 24.73
C THR A 443 -9.03 9.39 24.88
N ALA A 444 -10.26 9.27 25.38
CA ALA A 444 -11.06 8.07 25.20
C ALA A 444 -10.98 7.65 23.72
N SER A 445 -10.75 6.36 23.48
CA SER A 445 -10.88 5.70 22.17
C SER A 445 -11.96 6.41 21.34
N MET A 446 -11.58 6.92 20.15
CA MET A 446 -12.51 7.57 19.23
C MET A 446 -13.59 6.55 18.81
N ARG A 447 -14.62 6.43 19.64
CA ARG A 447 -15.86 5.72 19.32
C ARG A 447 -16.61 6.57 18.30
N ALA A 448 -17.26 5.91 17.34
CA ALA A 448 -18.17 6.59 16.43
C ALA A 448 -19.23 7.37 17.25
N PHE A 449 -19.29 8.69 17.07
CA PHE A 449 -20.27 9.55 17.73
C PHE A 449 -21.55 9.63 16.88
N ASN A 450 -22.27 8.51 16.85
CA ASN A 450 -23.51 8.33 16.08
C ASN A 450 -24.61 9.38 16.37
N PRO A 451 -24.71 10.00 17.57
CA PRO A 451 -25.70 11.05 17.84
C PRO A 451 -25.43 12.42 17.19
N PHE A 452 -24.32 12.61 16.45
CA PHE A 452 -24.02 13.92 15.83
C PHE A 452 -25.20 14.57 15.08
N PRO A 453 -25.99 13.84 14.24
CA PRO A 453 -27.10 14.43 13.51
C PRO A 453 -28.26 14.90 14.40
N THR A 454 -28.38 14.39 15.62
CA THR A 454 -29.48 14.71 16.54
C THR A 454 -29.22 15.95 17.38
N LEU A 455 -27.99 16.48 17.36
CA LEU A 455 -27.64 17.71 18.05
C LEU A 455 -28.36 18.92 17.43
N PRO A 456 -28.70 19.97 18.22
CA PRO A 456 -29.11 21.26 17.70
C PRO A 456 -28.13 21.82 16.66
N ALA A 457 -28.65 22.54 15.66
CA ALA A 457 -27.85 23.05 14.55
C ALA A 457 -26.69 23.95 15.01
N GLU A 458 -26.91 24.75 16.05
CA GLU A 458 -25.91 25.63 16.64
C GLU A 458 -24.72 24.84 17.18
N LEU A 459 -24.96 23.69 17.82
CA LEU A 459 -23.91 22.84 18.35
C LEU A 459 -23.16 22.11 17.24
N ARG A 460 -23.86 21.62 16.21
CA ARG A 460 -23.22 21.00 15.04
C ARG A 460 -22.30 21.98 14.32
N VAL A 461 -22.76 23.22 14.11
CA VAL A 461 -21.95 24.28 13.50
C VAL A 461 -20.73 24.60 14.35
N LYS A 462 -20.86 24.70 15.68
CA LYS A 462 -19.70 24.88 16.59
C LYS A 462 -18.70 23.73 16.49
N ILE A 463 -19.17 22.48 16.39
CA ILE A 463 -18.29 21.31 16.22
C ILE A 463 -17.56 21.37 14.88
N TRP A 464 -18.23 21.78 13.80
CA TRP A 464 -17.57 21.99 12.50
C TRP A 464 -16.50 23.08 12.56
N HIS A 465 -16.78 24.21 13.20
CA HIS A 465 -15.78 25.25 13.41
C HIS A 465 -14.60 24.75 14.24
N LEU A 466 -14.84 24.06 15.35
CA LEU A 466 -13.78 23.47 16.17
C LEU A 466 -12.88 22.50 15.38
N ALA A 467 -13.44 21.75 14.44
CA ALA A 467 -12.67 20.87 13.56
C ALA A 467 -11.86 21.62 12.48
N LEU A 468 -12.29 22.83 12.10
CA LEU A 468 -11.66 23.69 11.09
C LEU A 468 -10.58 24.60 11.67
N GLU A 469 -10.73 25.03 12.94
CA GLU A 469 -9.83 25.93 13.67
C GLU A 469 -8.50 25.26 14.04
N ARG A 470 -7.76 24.81 13.03
CA ARG A 470 -6.41 24.26 13.16
C ARG A 470 -5.43 25.03 12.30
N GLN A 471 -4.20 25.16 12.78
CA GLN A 471 -3.16 25.83 12.03
C GLN A 471 -2.58 24.91 10.96
N ARG A 472 -2.25 25.49 9.80
CA ARG A 472 -1.65 24.77 8.68
C ARG A 472 -0.48 25.54 8.10
N ILE A 473 0.60 24.87 7.71
CA ILE A 473 1.66 25.44 6.87
C ILE A 473 1.46 24.95 5.44
N ILE A 474 1.13 25.86 4.53
CA ILE A 474 0.83 25.58 3.14
C ILE A 474 2.02 26.00 2.29
N LYS A 475 2.69 25.03 1.66
CA LYS A 475 3.84 25.29 0.79
C LYS A 475 3.37 25.81 -0.56
N VAL A 476 3.77 27.04 -0.89
CA VAL A 476 3.44 27.77 -2.11
C VAL A 476 4.72 28.09 -2.87
N ARG A 477 4.72 27.75 -4.15
CA ARG A 477 5.73 28.18 -5.12
C ARG A 477 5.07 29.10 -6.13
N LEU A 478 5.76 30.18 -6.47
CA LEU A 478 5.33 31.12 -7.50
C LEU A 478 6.20 30.89 -8.72
N LEU A 479 5.58 30.76 -9.89
CA LEU A 479 6.31 30.69 -11.17
C LEU A 479 5.84 31.80 -12.09
N ASN A 480 6.76 32.36 -12.88
CA ASN A 480 6.42 33.28 -13.96
C ASN A 480 5.40 32.66 -14.94
N ARG A 481 4.38 33.45 -15.29
CA ARG A 481 3.30 33.03 -16.21
C ARG A 481 3.81 32.53 -17.57
N MET A 482 4.80 33.17 -18.18
CA MET A 482 5.33 32.74 -19.49
C MET A 482 6.01 31.37 -19.41
N LEU A 483 6.69 31.07 -18.31
CA LEU A 483 7.32 29.77 -18.09
C LEU A 483 6.26 28.69 -17.87
N MET A 484 5.21 29.01 -17.11
CA MET A 484 4.07 28.10 -16.93
C MET A 484 3.36 27.79 -18.24
N ASP A 485 3.10 28.78 -19.09
CA ASP A 485 2.46 28.55 -20.40
C ASP A 485 3.32 27.62 -21.27
N GLY A 486 4.66 27.72 -21.18
CA GLY A 486 5.59 26.80 -21.81
C GLY A 486 5.52 25.37 -21.26
N LEU A 487 5.41 25.21 -19.94
CA LEU A 487 5.27 23.90 -19.29
C LEU A 487 3.91 23.24 -19.63
N LEU A 488 2.82 24.01 -19.61
CA LEU A 488 1.47 23.53 -19.91
C LEU A 488 1.32 23.13 -21.38
N ALA A 489 1.96 23.85 -22.30
CA ALA A 489 1.99 23.48 -23.72
C ALA A 489 2.66 22.12 -23.96
N GLN A 490 3.61 21.70 -23.11
CA GLN A 490 4.21 20.36 -23.18
C GLN A 490 3.28 19.28 -22.62
N GLN A 491 2.43 19.61 -21.65
CA GLN A 491 1.51 18.65 -20.99
C GLN A 491 0.14 18.54 -21.67
N GLY A 492 -0.22 19.48 -22.55
CA GLY A 492 -1.49 19.48 -23.28
C GLY A 492 -2.69 19.96 -22.44
N ASP A 493 -2.44 20.59 -21.30
CA ASP A 493 -3.45 21.06 -20.36
C ASP A 493 -3.83 22.53 -20.58
N ILE A 494 -5.08 22.86 -20.27
CA ILE A 494 -5.65 24.21 -20.41
C ILE A 494 -5.64 24.92 -19.05
N ARG A 495 -5.23 26.20 -19.06
CA ARG A 495 -5.08 27.07 -17.88
C ARG A 495 -6.36 27.14 -17.01
N PRO A 496 -6.24 27.12 -15.67
CA PRO A 496 -7.31 27.53 -14.76
C PRO A 496 -7.73 28.98 -15.04
N LYS A 497 -9.04 29.26 -14.97
CA LYS A 497 -9.54 30.64 -15.10
C LYS A 497 -8.93 31.51 -14.01
N THR A 498 -8.22 32.54 -14.45
CA THR A 498 -7.47 33.51 -13.65
C THR A 498 -7.67 34.89 -14.28
N HIS A 499 -7.39 35.95 -13.53
CA HIS A 499 -7.55 37.32 -14.02
C HIS A 499 -6.54 37.66 -15.12
N GLU A 500 -6.95 38.48 -16.10
CA GLU A 500 -6.20 38.69 -17.35
C GLU A 500 -4.78 39.26 -17.15
N ASN A 501 -4.56 40.06 -16.10
CA ASN A 501 -3.28 40.74 -15.82
C ASN A 501 -2.35 40.00 -14.84
N GLU A 502 -2.69 38.78 -14.41
CA GLU A 502 -1.86 38.03 -13.45
C GLU A 502 -0.48 37.70 -14.08
N ARG A 503 0.61 38.09 -13.40
CA ARG A 503 2.01 37.87 -13.87
C ARG A 503 2.66 36.61 -13.32
N TYR A 504 1.98 35.92 -12.42
CA TYR A 504 2.47 34.75 -11.71
C TYR A 504 1.50 33.58 -11.84
N SER A 505 1.92 32.43 -11.34
CA SER A 505 1.07 31.25 -11.19
C SER A 505 1.39 30.56 -9.88
N VAL A 506 0.34 30.19 -9.16
CA VAL A 506 0.44 29.60 -7.83
C VAL A 506 0.52 28.09 -7.94
N ILE A 507 1.60 27.50 -7.43
CA ILE A 507 1.79 26.05 -7.32
C ILE A 507 1.77 25.70 -5.85
N VAL A 508 0.85 24.81 -5.46
CA VAL A 508 0.64 24.38 -4.08
C VAL A 508 0.97 22.91 -3.97
N HIS A 509 1.72 22.55 -2.92
CA HIS A 509 1.90 21.15 -2.56
C HIS A 509 0.55 20.60 -2.09
N GLY A 510 -0.15 19.88 -2.96
CA GLY A 510 -1.57 19.59 -2.85
C GLY A 510 -1.92 18.39 -1.96
N TYR A 511 -0.96 17.84 -1.23
CA TYR A 511 -1.22 16.74 -0.31
C TYR A 511 -2.07 17.21 0.87
N GLN A 512 -3.34 16.76 0.93
CA GLN A 512 -4.28 17.00 2.03
C GLN A 512 -4.55 18.46 2.43
N THR A 513 -4.28 19.43 1.53
CA THR A 513 -4.63 20.85 1.77
C THR A 513 -6.15 21.10 1.72
N LEU A 514 -6.92 20.18 1.13
CA LEU A 514 -8.37 20.24 1.10
C LEU A 514 -8.97 19.58 2.35
N SER A 515 -9.76 20.35 3.10
CA SER A 515 -10.50 19.81 4.24
C SER A 515 -11.50 18.74 3.79
N LYS A 516 -11.53 17.59 4.48
CA LYS A 516 -12.54 16.53 4.26
C LYS A 516 -13.97 17.07 4.43
N LEU A 517 -14.15 18.13 5.22
CA LEU A 517 -15.45 18.74 5.51
C LEU A 517 -16.16 19.35 4.29
N PHE A 518 -15.45 19.58 3.18
CA PHE A 518 -16.08 19.95 1.91
C PHE A 518 -16.97 18.84 1.31
N ARG A 519 -16.80 17.58 1.74
CA ARG A 519 -17.48 16.41 1.14
C ARG A 519 -18.44 15.68 2.08
N VAL A 520 -18.43 15.98 3.38
CA VAL A 520 -19.23 15.25 4.38
C VAL A 520 -20.73 15.55 4.28
N SER A 521 -21.12 16.83 4.32
CA SER A 521 -22.52 17.26 4.23
C SER A 521 -22.62 18.68 3.66
N ARG A 522 -23.84 19.13 3.35
CA ARG A 522 -24.08 20.52 2.94
C ARG A 522 -23.75 21.51 4.07
N GLU A 523 -24.09 21.17 5.32
CA GLU A 523 -23.81 21.99 6.50
C GLU A 523 -22.30 22.14 6.73
N SER A 524 -21.55 21.04 6.70
CA SER A 524 -20.09 21.06 6.86
C SER A 524 -19.39 21.77 5.71
N ARG A 525 -19.87 21.62 4.47
CA ARG A 525 -19.34 22.33 3.31
C ARG A 525 -19.53 23.83 3.44
N ASN A 526 -20.70 24.29 3.88
CA ASN A 526 -20.97 25.70 4.10
C ASN A 526 -20.08 26.27 5.21
N ALA A 527 -19.92 25.54 6.31
CA ALA A 527 -19.00 25.94 7.38
C ALA A 527 -17.55 26.05 6.90
N ALA A 528 -17.08 25.07 6.11
CA ALA A 528 -15.73 25.08 5.54
C ALA A 528 -15.52 26.24 4.54
N LEU A 529 -16.47 26.49 3.64
CA LEU A 529 -16.40 27.61 2.69
C LEU A 529 -16.44 28.97 3.40
N SER A 530 -17.22 29.09 4.48
CA SER A 530 -17.25 30.31 5.29
C SER A 530 -15.95 30.53 6.07
N PHE A 531 -15.31 29.45 6.51
CA PHE A 531 -14.06 29.51 7.27
C PHE A 531 -12.87 29.84 6.35
N TYR A 532 -12.71 29.12 5.25
CA TYR A 532 -11.67 29.37 4.25
C TYR A 532 -12.10 30.42 3.25
N ARG A 533 -12.21 31.67 3.69
CA ARG A 533 -12.80 32.76 2.89
C ARG A 533 -12.02 33.09 1.61
N VAL A 534 -10.72 32.82 1.57
CA VAL A 534 -9.86 33.18 0.43
C VAL A 534 -9.76 31.97 -0.50
N HIS A 535 -10.07 32.20 -1.78
CA HIS A 535 -10.06 31.18 -2.82
C HIS A 535 -9.10 31.57 -3.94
N LEU A 536 -8.04 30.78 -4.11
CA LEU A 536 -6.99 31.03 -5.09
C LEU A 536 -6.97 29.90 -6.12
N SER A 537 -7.10 30.24 -7.40
CA SER A 537 -6.83 29.27 -8.48
C SER A 537 -5.35 28.88 -8.41
N CYS A 538 -5.07 27.57 -8.36
CA CYS A 538 -3.71 27.07 -8.22
C CYS A 538 -3.49 25.74 -8.94
N TRP A 539 -2.22 25.35 -9.05
CA TRP A 539 -1.80 24.03 -9.49
C TRP A 539 -1.42 23.17 -8.28
N LEU A 540 -2.05 22.01 -8.16
CA LEU A 540 -1.79 21.04 -7.09
C LEU A 540 -0.80 19.98 -7.58
N ILE A 541 0.25 19.75 -6.80
CA ILE A 541 1.26 18.72 -7.04
C ILE A 541 1.32 17.69 -5.91
N LYS A 542 1.72 16.45 -6.23
CA LYS A 542 1.93 15.36 -5.26
C LYS A 542 3.42 15.16 -4.95
N GLY A 543 4.05 16.16 -4.34
CA GLY A 543 5.46 16.05 -3.97
C GLY A 543 6.20 17.36 -4.09
N ALA A 544 7.53 17.30 -4.04
CA ALA A 544 8.42 18.46 -4.17
C ALA A 544 9.22 18.47 -5.48
N THR A 545 9.03 17.46 -6.33
CA THR A 545 9.73 17.31 -7.61
C THR A 545 9.07 18.14 -8.70
N ARG A 546 9.89 18.65 -9.64
CA ARG A 546 9.41 19.43 -10.81
C ARG A 546 8.65 18.58 -11.84
N ASP A 547 8.81 17.26 -11.78
CA ASP A 547 8.25 16.30 -12.75
C ASP A 547 6.88 15.71 -12.33
N ASP A 548 6.30 16.17 -11.21
CA ASP A 548 5.01 15.67 -10.74
C ASP A 548 3.87 16.25 -11.59
N ALA A 549 2.88 15.40 -11.95
CA ALA A 549 1.70 15.83 -12.68
C ALA A 549 0.97 16.98 -11.93
N MET A 550 0.87 18.13 -12.58
CA MET A 550 0.22 19.32 -12.05
C MET A 550 -1.28 19.24 -12.35
N ASN A 551 -2.12 19.34 -11.32
CA ASN A 551 -3.57 19.31 -11.49
C ASN A 551 -4.18 20.69 -11.18
N PRO A 552 -5.09 21.21 -12.01
CA PRO A 552 -5.77 22.46 -11.70
C PRO A 552 -6.64 22.30 -10.45
N GLY A 553 -6.63 23.27 -9.55
CA GLY A 553 -7.38 23.24 -8.30
C GLY A 553 -7.62 24.62 -7.71
N ILE A 554 -8.24 24.63 -6.53
CA ILE A 554 -8.47 25.83 -5.73
C ILE A 554 -7.82 25.63 -4.37
N LEU A 555 -6.96 26.57 -3.98
CA LEU A 555 -6.45 26.67 -2.62
C LEU A 555 -7.47 27.46 -1.78
N TYR A 556 -7.95 26.79 -0.73
CA TYR A 556 -8.82 27.36 0.30
C TYR A 556 -7.95 27.81 1.48
N PHE A 557 -7.91 29.11 1.71
CA PHE A 557 -6.99 29.77 2.64
C PHE A 557 -7.75 30.62 3.67
N ASN A 558 -7.30 30.56 4.93
CA ASN A 558 -7.76 31.40 6.02
C ASN A 558 -6.56 32.19 6.61
N PRO A 559 -6.45 33.50 6.34
CA PRO A 559 -5.35 34.33 6.83
C PRO A 559 -5.03 34.23 8.31
N GLU A 560 -6.04 34.06 9.17
CA GLU A 560 -5.87 34.08 10.62
C GLU A 560 -5.28 32.77 11.18
N TYR A 561 -5.42 31.65 10.48
CA TYR A 561 -4.99 30.32 10.95
C TYR A 561 -3.90 29.69 10.09
N ASP A 562 -3.88 29.97 8.80
CA ASP A 562 -2.96 29.35 7.85
C ASP A 562 -1.69 30.18 7.68
N PHE A 563 -0.55 29.50 7.65
CA PHE A 563 0.75 30.02 7.27
C PHE A 563 0.98 29.73 5.79
N LEU A 564 1.36 30.75 5.02
CA LEU A 564 1.90 30.53 3.67
C LEU A 564 3.41 30.37 3.76
N TYR A 565 3.91 29.19 3.41
CA TYR A 565 5.33 28.97 3.20
C TYR A 565 5.67 29.28 1.74
N ILE A 566 6.15 30.50 1.50
CA ILE A 566 6.54 30.98 0.17
C ILE A 566 7.99 30.56 -0.08
N ARG A 567 8.20 29.69 -1.08
CA ARG A 567 9.52 29.19 -1.49
C ARG A 567 9.85 29.56 -2.92
N ASN A 568 11.07 30.05 -3.13
CA ASN A 568 11.61 30.35 -4.46
C ASN A 568 12.57 29.24 -4.88
N ASP A 569 12.33 28.62 -6.04
CA ASP A 569 13.26 27.64 -6.62
C ASP A 569 14.29 28.37 -7.49
N ASN A 570 15.57 28.06 -7.29
CA ASN A 570 16.71 28.81 -7.83
C ASN A 570 16.60 29.13 -9.35
N ASN A 571 16.77 30.42 -9.65
CA ASN A 571 17.28 31.05 -10.89
C ASN A 571 16.36 31.81 -11.87
N ILE A 572 15.04 32.02 -11.68
CA ILE A 572 14.26 32.75 -12.72
C ILE A 572 13.21 33.77 -12.24
N ASP A 573 12.80 33.79 -10.97
CA ASP A 573 11.58 34.53 -10.58
C ASP A 573 11.85 35.81 -9.78
N THR A 574 12.22 36.92 -10.43
CA THR A 574 12.36 38.21 -9.75
C THR A 574 11.07 39.03 -9.78
N GLY A 575 10.37 39.12 -8.63
CA GLY A 575 9.36 40.16 -8.35
C GLY A 575 7.90 39.74 -8.29
N GLN A 576 7.57 38.47 -8.58
CA GLN A 576 6.17 37.97 -8.61
C GLN A 576 5.52 37.91 -7.21
N VAL A 577 6.33 37.83 -6.15
CA VAL A 577 5.82 37.75 -4.77
C VAL A 577 5.08 39.03 -4.36
N VAL A 578 5.52 40.20 -4.82
CA VAL A 578 4.86 41.47 -4.50
C VAL A 578 3.49 41.54 -5.18
N ASP A 579 3.42 41.17 -6.46
CA ASP A 579 2.17 41.07 -7.21
C ASP A 579 1.21 40.07 -6.53
N PHE A 580 1.73 38.90 -6.16
CA PHE A 580 0.95 37.88 -5.46
C PHE A 580 0.37 38.38 -4.13
N LEU A 581 1.18 39.04 -3.31
CA LEU A 581 0.71 39.57 -2.03
C LEU A 581 -0.30 40.71 -2.22
N HIS A 582 -0.11 41.54 -3.25
CA HIS A 582 -1.06 42.58 -3.62
C HIS A 582 -2.41 42.00 -4.05
N ASP A 583 -2.40 41.03 -4.96
CA ASP A 583 -3.62 40.38 -5.47
C ASP A 583 -4.29 39.54 -4.37
N LEU A 584 -3.51 38.87 -3.52
CA LEU A 584 -4.02 38.14 -2.36
C LEU A 584 -4.84 39.05 -1.45
N LYS A 585 -4.37 40.28 -1.22
CA LYS A 585 -5.05 41.28 -0.40
C LYS A 585 -6.23 41.93 -1.13
N THR A 586 -6.05 42.36 -2.38
CA THR A 586 -6.99 43.26 -3.05
C THR A 586 -8.05 42.55 -3.89
N ILE A 587 -7.73 41.37 -4.42
CA ILE A 587 -8.60 40.62 -5.33
C ILE A 587 -9.20 39.40 -4.62
N HIS A 588 -8.37 38.64 -3.91
CA HIS A 588 -8.75 37.31 -3.43
C HIS A 588 -9.33 37.29 -2.02
N ASP A 589 -8.93 38.21 -1.14
CA ASP A 589 -9.49 38.31 0.21
C ASP A 589 -10.67 39.31 0.25
N PRO A 590 -11.92 38.84 0.46
CA PRO A 590 -13.08 39.73 0.54
C PRO A 590 -13.00 40.74 1.69
N ARG A 591 -12.11 40.54 2.67
CA ARG A 591 -11.91 41.43 3.81
C ARG A 591 -10.72 42.37 3.63
N TYR A 592 -10.00 42.29 2.52
CA TYR A 592 -8.81 43.09 2.25
C TYR A 592 -7.72 42.96 3.32
N VAL A 593 -7.66 41.82 4.01
CA VAL A 593 -6.62 41.55 5.01
C VAL A 593 -5.38 41.03 4.30
N GLY A 594 -5.49 39.96 3.51
CA GLY A 594 -4.33 39.38 2.82
C GLY A 594 -3.52 38.46 3.74
N LEU A 595 -2.19 38.57 3.75
CA LEU A 595 -1.32 37.67 4.52
C LEU A 595 -1.12 38.17 5.96
N LEU A 596 -1.27 37.27 6.94
CA LEU A 596 -0.97 37.54 8.36
C LEU A 596 0.14 36.65 8.93
N ASN A 597 0.24 35.40 8.47
CA ASN A 597 1.17 34.41 8.99
C ASN A 597 2.08 33.91 7.86
N LEU A 598 3.39 34.16 7.97
CA LEU A 598 4.38 33.87 6.93
C LEU A 598 5.35 32.78 7.41
N ALA A 599 5.67 31.83 6.55
CA ALA A 599 6.82 30.95 6.72
C ALA A 599 7.78 31.16 5.54
N ILE A 600 9.08 31.30 5.81
CA ILE A 600 10.06 31.63 4.78
C ILE A 600 11.42 31.02 5.09
N ASP A 601 12.10 30.48 4.07
CA ASP A 601 13.46 29.96 4.18
C ASP A 601 14.49 30.97 3.65
N ILE A 602 15.77 30.63 3.80
CA ILE A 602 16.86 31.48 3.32
C ILE A 602 16.77 31.78 1.81
N ASN A 603 16.27 30.83 1.00
CA ASN A 603 16.11 31.03 -0.44
C ASN A 603 14.97 32.02 -0.75
N GLY A 604 13.86 31.95 -0.02
CA GLY A 604 12.76 32.91 -0.12
C GLY A 604 13.14 34.32 0.35
N LEU A 605 14.11 34.46 1.25
CA LEU A 605 14.61 35.76 1.71
C LEU A 605 15.66 36.36 0.77
N ILE A 606 16.79 35.66 0.59
CA ILE A 606 17.99 36.20 -0.08
C ILE A 606 18.28 35.57 -1.45
N GLY A 607 17.57 34.51 -1.84
CA GLY A 607 17.74 33.87 -3.15
C GLY A 607 17.33 34.79 -4.30
N GLY A 608 17.57 34.34 -5.54
CA GLY A 608 17.15 35.08 -6.73
C GLY A 608 15.63 35.31 -6.72
N GLY A 609 15.21 36.56 -6.56
CA GLY A 609 13.79 36.92 -6.42
C GLY A 609 13.21 36.85 -5.00
N GLY A 610 14.05 36.63 -3.99
CA GLY A 610 13.65 36.66 -2.59
C GLY A 610 13.25 38.05 -2.11
N LEU A 611 12.58 38.12 -0.96
CA LEU A 611 12.04 39.38 -0.42
C LEU A 611 13.11 40.47 -0.26
N CYS A 612 14.34 40.11 0.10
CA CYS A 612 15.44 41.06 0.31
C CYS A 612 16.04 41.60 -1.01
N THR A 613 15.68 41.02 -2.16
CA THR A 613 16.11 41.51 -3.49
C THR A 613 15.20 42.60 -4.07
N ILE A 614 14.07 42.87 -3.41
CA ILE A 614 13.06 43.81 -3.86
C ILE A 614 13.52 45.25 -3.55
N ASP A 615 13.76 46.04 -4.59
CA ASP A 615 14.14 47.45 -4.45
C ASP A 615 12.89 48.34 -4.27
N PRO A 616 12.71 49.01 -3.10
CA PRO A 616 11.57 49.89 -2.84
C PRO A 616 11.55 51.17 -3.71
N PHE A 617 12.62 51.51 -4.41
CA PHE A 617 12.69 52.67 -5.31
C PHE A 617 12.22 52.35 -6.74
N VAL A 618 12.20 51.06 -7.12
CA VAL A 618 11.84 50.59 -8.47
C VAL A 618 10.38 50.11 -8.54
N LEU A 619 9.78 49.79 -7.39
CA LEU A 619 8.39 49.31 -7.31
C LEU A 619 7.35 50.39 -7.65
N ASP A 620 6.27 49.96 -8.31
CA ASP A 620 5.07 50.78 -8.49
C ASP A 620 4.54 51.26 -7.13
N PRO A 621 4.09 52.52 -6.99
CA PRO A 621 3.62 53.07 -5.72
C PRO A 621 2.49 52.27 -5.06
N LEU A 622 1.57 51.66 -5.82
CA LEU A 622 0.47 50.87 -5.29
C LEU A 622 0.97 49.53 -4.72
N LEU A 623 1.84 48.85 -5.47
CA LEU A 623 2.47 47.61 -5.04
C LEU A 623 3.33 47.83 -3.80
N LYS A 624 4.10 48.93 -3.77
CA LYS A 624 4.89 49.33 -2.60
C LYS A 624 4.03 49.55 -1.37
N THR A 625 2.91 50.26 -1.51
CA THR A 625 1.98 50.53 -0.40
C THR A 625 1.39 49.22 0.13
N SER A 626 0.86 48.39 -0.76
CA SER A 626 0.27 47.09 -0.42
C SER A 626 1.27 46.15 0.26
N PHE A 627 2.51 46.11 -0.23
CA PHE A 627 3.57 45.30 0.34
C PHE A 627 3.98 45.82 1.73
N THR A 628 4.14 47.14 1.87
CA THR A 628 4.48 47.77 3.16
C THR A 628 3.38 47.50 4.20
N GLU A 629 2.11 47.66 3.84
CA GLU A 629 0.98 47.32 4.70
C GLU A 629 0.95 45.83 5.07
N THR A 630 1.27 44.95 4.11
CA THR A 630 1.37 43.51 4.36
C THR A 630 2.46 43.21 5.39
N LEU A 631 3.63 43.86 5.32
CA LEU A 631 4.69 43.70 6.32
C LEU A 631 4.27 44.20 7.71
N ILE A 632 3.57 45.34 7.78
CA ILE A 632 3.10 45.94 9.04
C ILE A 632 2.10 45.04 9.77
N GLN A 633 1.21 44.37 9.05
CA GLN A 633 0.11 43.59 9.63
C GLN A 633 0.49 42.13 9.94
N LEU A 634 1.70 41.68 9.59
CA LEU A 634 2.14 40.31 9.89
C LEU A 634 2.06 40.08 11.40
N ARG A 635 1.40 38.98 11.79
CA ARG A 635 1.27 38.55 13.18
C ARG A 635 2.43 37.66 13.57
N GLU A 636 2.77 36.70 12.72
CA GLU A 636 3.79 35.71 13.04
C GLU A 636 4.60 35.32 11.80
N VAL A 637 5.92 35.24 11.98
CA VAL A 637 6.88 34.87 10.93
C VAL A 637 7.74 33.71 11.40
N PHE A 638 7.71 32.62 10.63
CA PHE A 638 8.53 31.43 10.82
C PHE A 638 9.72 31.43 9.87
N PHE A 639 10.92 31.50 10.42
CA PHE A 639 12.16 31.30 9.68
C PHE A 639 12.45 29.81 9.58
N VAL A 640 12.25 29.24 8.40
CA VAL A 640 12.26 27.79 8.16
C VAL A 640 13.68 27.28 7.94
N GLN A 641 14.22 26.63 8.96
CA GLN A 641 15.49 25.90 8.94
C GLN A 641 15.20 24.39 8.84
N ALA A 642 14.99 23.91 7.60
CA ALA A 642 14.81 22.50 7.30
C ALA A 642 16.14 21.90 6.84
N GLN A 643 16.70 20.98 7.62
CA GLN A 643 18.07 20.50 7.42
C GLN A 643 18.16 18.98 7.25
N GLY A 644 19.09 18.53 6.40
CA GLY A 644 19.30 17.12 6.10
C GLY A 644 20.18 16.39 7.12
N THR A 645 20.73 17.12 8.10
CA THR A 645 21.57 16.59 9.17
C THR A 645 21.06 17.03 10.55
N GLY A 646 21.61 16.47 11.62
CA GLY A 646 21.33 16.87 13.00
C GLY A 646 20.77 15.77 13.91
N ARG A 647 20.06 14.78 13.34
CA ARG A 647 19.67 13.56 14.10
C ARG A 647 20.86 12.62 14.30
N HIS A 648 21.67 12.47 13.26
CA HIS A 648 22.96 11.78 13.29
C HIS A 648 24.01 12.68 12.63
N VAL A 649 25.10 12.98 13.33
CA VAL A 649 26.25 13.72 12.81
C VAL A 649 27.48 12.85 13.00
N LEU A 650 28.04 12.37 11.90
CA LEU A 650 29.27 11.56 11.90
C LEU A 650 30.48 12.46 11.63
N GLY A 651 31.39 12.55 12.58
CA GLY A 651 32.52 13.51 12.56
C GLY A 651 33.44 13.36 11.34
N LEU A 652 33.67 12.12 10.89
CA LEU A 652 34.59 11.77 9.79
C LEU A 652 34.26 12.50 8.46
N TRP A 653 32.97 12.76 8.20
CA TRP A 653 32.49 13.39 6.96
C TRP A 653 32.49 14.92 7.00
N ARG A 654 32.78 15.52 8.17
CA ARG A 654 32.77 16.97 8.40
C ARG A 654 34.14 17.52 8.84
N GLY A 655 35.19 16.68 8.86
CA GLY A 655 36.53 17.08 9.29
C GLY A 655 36.70 17.16 10.81
N LEU A 656 35.78 16.56 11.57
CA LEU A 656 35.83 16.46 13.03
C LEU A 656 36.33 15.06 13.46
N PRO A 657 36.99 14.92 14.62
CA PRO A 657 37.41 13.62 15.14
C PRO A 657 36.21 12.64 15.32
N PRO A 658 36.41 11.32 15.15
CA PRO A 658 35.36 10.31 15.38
C PRO A 658 34.75 10.34 16.80
N SER A 659 35.48 10.88 17.78
CA SER A 659 35.02 11.11 19.15
C SER A 659 33.91 12.18 19.28
N GLU A 660 33.57 12.89 18.20
CA GLU A 660 32.55 13.94 18.16
C GLU A 660 31.27 13.52 17.42
N ASN A 661 31.00 12.21 17.29
CA ASN A 661 29.73 11.75 16.74
C ASN A 661 28.56 12.20 17.63
N LEU A 662 27.61 12.94 17.08
CA LEU A 662 26.43 13.43 17.81
C LEU A 662 25.18 12.69 17.35
N VAL A 663 24.38 12.26 18.33
CA VAL A 663 23.07 11.64 18.12
C VAL A 663 22.03 12.45 18.88
N ASN A 664 20.99 12.92 18.18
CA ASN A 664 19.89 13.68 18.76
C ASN A 664 18.56 13.14 18.20
N LEU A 665 18.00 12.14 18.90
CA LEU A 665 16.79 11.45 18.48
C LEU A 665 15.52 12.21 18.87
N SER A 666 15.63 13.21 19.76
CA SER A 666 14.53 14.11 20.10
C SER A 666 14.19 15.10 18.97
N PHE A 667 15.12 15.35 18.05
CA PHE A 667 14.99 16.35 17.01
C PHE A 667 13.85 16.02 16.00
N PRO A 668 12.77 16.82 15.89
CA PRO A 668 11.59 16.44 15.11
C PRO A 668 11.84 16.22 13.61
N ILE A 669 11.03 15.36 13.01
CA ILE A 669 11.14 14.98 11.59
C ILE A 669 10.01 15.63 10.78
N ALA A 670 10.35 16.30 9.69
CA ALA A 670 9.38 16.88 8.79
C ALA A 670 8.55 15.80 8.06
N ALA A 671 7.25 16.03 7.93
CA ALA A 671 6.34 15.22 7.12
C ALA A 671 5.57 16.11 6.13
N MET A 672 4.82 15.49 5.21
CA MET A 672 4.06 16.21 4.17
C MET A 672 2.69 16.71 4.63
N MET A 673 2.32 16.46 5.89
CA MET A 673 1.08 16.95 6.48
C MET A 673 1.14 18.48 6.66
N PRO A 674 0.14 19.25 6.17
CA PRO A 674 0.12 20.70 6.38
C PRO A 674 -0.37 21.10 7.78
N THR A 675 -1.23 20.30 8.40
CA THR A 675 -1.89 20.63 9.69
C THR A 675 -1.01 20.25 10.87
N PHE A 676 -0.88 21.15 11.86
CA PHE A 676 -0.11 20.92 13.08
C PHE A 676 -0.83 21.44 14.32
N ASP A 677 -0.56 20.82 15.47
CA ASP A 677 -1.00 21.26 16.79
C ASP A 677 0.22 21.79 17.57
N ARG A 678 0.11 22.95 18.22
CA ARG A 678 1.21 23.51 19.04
C ARG A 678 1.14 23.00 20.47
N LEU A 679 2.25 22.48 20.97
CA LEU A 679 2.47 22.08 22.35
C LEU A 679 3.50 23.03 22.96
N LEU A 680 3.05 23.84 23.92
CA LEU A 680 3.77 24.98 24.50
C LEU A 680 4.05 24.69 25.99
N PRO A 681 5.27 24.31 26.40
CA PRO A 681 6.45 23.96 25.59
C PRO A 681 6.45 22.49 25.08
N ASP A 682 7.50 22.03 24.39
CA ASP A 682 7.67 20.61 24.04
C ASP A 682 7.61 19.73 25.31
N PRO A 683 6.60 18.84 25.44
CA PRO A 683 6.37 18.08 26.67
C PRO A 683 7.32 16.88 26.83
N ARG A 684 8.15 16.60 25.83
CA ARG A 684 9.05 15.45 25.83
C ARG A 684 10.32 15.74 26.64
N LEU A 685 10.97 14.71 27.17
CA LEU A 685 12.18 14.83 28.01
C LEU A 685 13.45 15.13 27.19
N ILE A 686 13.49 16.28 26.51
CA ILE A 686 14.52 16.63 25.51
C ILE A 686 15.71 17.44 26.07
N GLY A 687 15.72 17.75 27.36
CA GLY A 687 16.71 18.65 27.98
C GLY A 687 18.18 18.31 27.68
N PRO A 688 18.62 17.04 27.80
CA PRO A 688 19.97 16.65 27.43
C PRO A 688 20.27 16.85 25.93
N ASP A 689 19.28 16.62 25.08
CA ASP A 689 19.38 16.72 23.62
C ASP A 689 19.43 18.17 23.12
N LEU A 690 18.86 19.12 23.87
CA LEU A 690 18.95 20.55 23.55
C LEU A 690 20.38 21.11 23.67
N GLY A 691 21.27 20.45 24.42
CA GLY A 691 22.67 20.87 24.56
C GLY A 691 23.57 20.52 23.38
N LYS A 692 23.05 19.78 22.39
CA LYS A 692 23.79 19.22 21.25
C LYS A 692 23.03 19.37 19.95
N VAL A 693 22.26 20.45 19.80
CA VAL A 693 21.49 20.71 18.58
C VAL A 693 22.45 21.16 17.49
N TYR A 694 22.67 20.31 16.50
CA TYR A 694 23.50 20.66 15.35
C TYR A 694 22.70 21.46 14.34
N VAL A 695 23.24 22.58 13.87
CA VAL A 695 22.57 23.42 12.85
C VAL A 695 23.44 23.52 11.59
N ASP A 696 22.85 23.19 10.44
CA ASP A 696 23.55 23.17 9.13
C ASP A 696 23.93 24.56 8.60
N SER A 697 23.26 25.61 9.09
CA SER A 697 23.55 27.00 8.74
C SER A 697 23.07 27.93 9.84
N ASP A 698 23.82 28.99 10.13
CA ASP A 698 23.49 29.98 11.15
C ASP A 698 22.10 30.63 10.93
N PRO A 699 21.09 30.34 11.79
CA PRO A 699 19.74 30.88 11.62
C PRO A 699 19.67 32.40 11.71
N ARG A 700 20.65 33.02 12.40
CA ARG A 700 20.77 34.48 12.48
C ARG A 700 20.98 35.13 11.12
N GLY A 701 21.53 34.41 10.13
CA GLY A 701 21.65 34.92 8.77
C GLY A 701 20.29 35.27 8.14
N MET A 702 19.25 34.47 8.40
CA MET A 702 17.88 34.77 7.95
C MET A 702 17.30 35.96 8.71
N LEU A 703 17.51 36.01 10.02
CA LEU A 703 17.03 37.10 10.88
C LEU A 703 17.66 38.44 10.49
N TYR A 704 18.97 38.47 10.30
CA TYR A 704 19.70 39.64 9.83
C TYR A 704 19.20 40.12 8.45
N ALA A 705 18.98 39.19 7.51
CA ALA A 705 18.43 39.54 6.21
C ALA A 705 17.01 40.14 6.30
N TRP A 706 16.19 39.63 7.21
CA TRP A 706 14.86 40.15 7.51
C TRP A 706 14.90 41.54 8.15
N GLU A 707 15.76 41.75 9.16
CA GLU A 707 15.94 43.07 9.77
C GLU A 707 16.40 44.11 8.77
N ARG A 708 17.30 43.73 7.85
CA ARG A 708 17.75 44.63 6.77
C ARG A 708 16.63 44.96 5.79
N LEU A 709 15.80 43.97 5.44
CA LEU A 709 14.59 44.19 4.63
C LEU A 709 13.67 45.20 5.32
N VAL A 710 13.34 44.98 6.59
CA VAL A 710 12.52 45.91 7.38
C VAL A 710 13.15 47.29 7.41
N TYR A 711 14.44 47.39 7.73
CA TYR A 711 15.15 48.67 7.82
C TYR A 711 15.07 49.46 6.52
N ASN A 712 15.19 48.79 5.37
CA ASN A 712 15.08 49.42 4.05
C ASN A 712 13.70 50.04 3.78
N TYR A 713 12.62 49.48 4.35
CA TYR A 713 11.26 49.99 4.16
C TYR A 713 10.82 50.97 5.25
N PHE A 714 11.33 50.84 6.47
CA PHE A 714 10.86 51.59 7.65
C PHE A 714 11.90 52.47 8.33
N GLY A 715 13.17 52.44 7.89
CA GLY A 715 14.23 53.33 8.38
C GLY A 715 14.58 53.19 9.86
N GLY A 716 14.28 52.06 10.50
CA GLY A 716 14.47 51.81 11.94
C GLY A 716 13.30 52.23 12.84
N GLY A 717 12.16 52.63 12.27
CA GLY A 717 10.92 52.82 13.04
C GLY A 717 10.37 51.51 13.62
N ALA A 718 9.59 51.60 14.70
CA ALA A 718 8.98 50.42 15.33
C ALA A 718 8.03 49.71 14.36
N ILE A 719 8.36 48.47 13.99
CA ILE A 719 7.40 47.51 13.44
C ILE A 719 6.36 47.22 14.52
N PRO A 720 5.07 47.01 14.18
CA PRO A 720 4.11 46.44 15.11
C PRO A 720 4.58 45.08 15.65
N GLN A 721 3.91 44.60 16.70
CA GLN A 721 4.23 43.38 17.46
C GLN A 721 4.11 42.09 16.59
N THR A 722 5.00 41.90 15.62
CA THR A 722 5.14 40.65 14.87
C THR A 722 5.98 39.67 15.69
N GLU A 723 5.43 38.49 15.94
CA GLU A 723 6.14 37.43 16.61
C GLU A 723 7.05 36.69 15.63
N HIS A 724 8.33 36.61 15.98
CA HIS A 724 9.33 35.94 15.17
C HIS A 724 9.74 34.64 15.86
N ARG A 725 9.76 33.54 15.11
CA ARG A 725 10.20 32.22 15.58
C ARG A 725 11.07 31.55 14.53
N VAL A 726 12.06 30.79 14.99
CA VAL A 726 12.85 29.91 14.12
C VAL A 726 12.23 28.52 14.15
N LEU A 727 11.80 28.06 12.99
CA LEU A 727 11.30 26.71 12.78
C LEU A 727 12.47 25.79 12.45
N LEU A 728 12.77 24.83 13.32
CA LEU A 728 13.88 23.89 13.15
C LEU A 728 13.34 22.46 13.01
N THR A 729 13.71 21.77 11.93
CA THR A 729 13.25 20.40 11.64
C THR A 729 14.24 19.60 10.81
N PHE A 730 14.24 18.29 11.02
CA PHE A 730 14.98 17.36 10.18
C PHE A 730 14.19 17.02 8.92
N ALA A 731 14.75 17.30 7.75
CA ALA A 731 14.14 17.04 6.45
C ALA A 731 14.64 15.68 5.88
N PRO A 732 13.80 14.63 5.88
CA PRO A 732 14.18 13.33 5.33
C PRO A 732 14.34 13.40 3.81
N ARG A 733 15.21 12.55 3.25
CA ARG A 733 15.41 12.42 1.79
C ARG A 733 14.18 11.90 1.04
N HIS A 734 13.31 11.16 1.73
CA HIS A 734 12.05 10.65 1.21
C HIS A 734 10.89 11.29 1.96
N ASN A 735 9.84 11.64 1.23
CA ASN A 735 8.65 12.26 1.80
C ASN A 735 7.88 11.25 2.66
N ILE A 736 7.39 11.71 3.81
CA ILE A 736 6.61 10.92 4.77
C ILE A 736 5.17 11.44 4.72
N TYR A 737 4.21 10.58 4.36
CA TYR A 737 2.82 10.96 4.12
C TYR A 737 1.86 10.48 5.21
N ASP A 738 2.10 9.28 5.75
CA ASP A 738 1.21 8.62 6.70
C ASP A 738 1.98 7.94 7.86
N TYR A 739 1.22 7.34 8.78
CA TYR A 739 1.78 6.69 9.96
C TYR A 739 2.69 5.50 9.61
N ARG A 740 2.42 4.78 8.53
CA ARG A 740 3.23 3.64 8.10
C ARG A 740 4.54 4.09 7.48
N ASP A 741 4.52 5.14 6.65
CA ASP A 741 5.73 5.75 6.11
C ASP A 741 6.68 6.20 7.24
N ALA A 742 6.11 6.75 8.31
CA ALA A 742 6.84 7.18 9.49
C ALA A 742 7.50 6.01 10.24
N GLU A 743 6.79 4.91 10.48
CA GLU A 743 7.34 3.71 11.11
C GLU A 743 8.45 3.07 10.25
N GLU A 744 8.22 2.95 8.95
CA GLU A 744 9.21 2.43 8.01
C GLU A 744 10.47 3.31 7.99
N TRP A 745 10.31 4.63 8.10
CA TRP A 745 11.43 5.56 8.17
C TRP A 745 12.25 5.37 9.45
N LEU A 746 11.60 5.27 10.62
CA LEU A 746 12.30 5.08 11.91
C LEU A 746 13.06 3.75 11.95
N GLN A 747 12.48 2.69 11.39
CA GLN A 747 13.18 1.41 11.26
C GLN A 747 14.39 1.52 10.34
N ARG A 748 14.31 2.30 9.25
CA ARG A 748 15.46 2.53 8.36
C ARG A 748 16.55 3.34 9.04
N GLU A 749 16.19 4.37 9.80
CA GLU A 749 17.13 5.17 10.60
C GLU A 749 17.93 4.28 11.55
N GLU A 750 17.24 3.47 12.36
CA GLU A 750 17.85 2.53 13.32
C GLU A 750 18.76 1.51 12.62
N ASN A 751 18.30 0.90 11.53
CA ASN A 751 19.09 -0.08 10.79
C ASN A 751 20.33 0.53 10.15
N ASN A 752 20.24 1.77 9.66
CA ASN A 752 21.38 2.48 9.10
C ASN A 752 22.38 2.85 10.19
N TRP A 753 21.91 3.30 11.35
CA TRP A 753 22.74 3.56 12.52
C TRP A 753 23.52 2.30 12.94
N LEU A 754 22.84 1.17 13.13
CA LEU A 754 23.48 -0.10 13.50
C LEU A 754 24.55 -0.55 12.49
N LYS A 755 24.28 -0.38 11.19
CA LYS A 755 25.25 -0.70 10.13
C LYS A 755 26.49 0.17 10.18
N GLU A 756 26.34 1.48 10.35
CA GLU A 756 27.48 2.41 10.44
C GLU A 756 28.32 2.12 11.69
N THR A 757 27.69 1.87 12.85
CA THR A 757 28.42 1.48 14.07
C THR A 757 29.13 0.12 13.98
N SER A 758 28.69 -0.78 13.10
CA SER A 758 29.33 -2.09 12.89
C SER A 758 30.54 -2.07 11.96
N ARG A 759 30.70 -1.01 11.16
CA ARG A 759 31.80 -0.85 10.20
C ARG A 759 33.05 -0.23 10.81
N ASP A 760 32.87 0.67 11.78
CA ASP A 760 33.96 1.16 12.61
C ASP A 760 34.28 0.10 13.67
N ASN A 761 35.34 -0.69 13.45
CA ASN A 761 35.87 -1.72 14.36
C ASN A 761 36.32 -1.19 15.76
N GLN A 762 35.80 -0.05 16.21
CA GLN A 762 35.85 0.40 17.60
C GLN A 762 34.66 -0.19 18.36
N SER A 763 34.80 -1.47 18.72
CA SER A 763 34.10 -1.95 19.90
C SER A 763 34.64 -1.20 21.12
N GLY A 764 33.79 -0.39 21.75
CA GLY A 764 33.99 0.00 23.14
C GLY A 764 34.31 1.46 23.44
N GLN A 765 33.70 2.42 22.74
CA GLN A 765 33.30 3.68 23.38
C GLN A 765 31.94 4.09 22.81
N VAL A 766 30.87 3.58 23.42
CA VAL A 766 29.65 4.38 23.57
C VAL A 766 30.15 5.71 24.16
N PRO A 767 29.99 6.87 23.49
CA PRO A 767 30.29 8.13 24.16
C PRO A 767 29.50 8.12 25.46
N ASP A 768 30.21 8.12 26.57
CA ASP A 768 29.62 8.21 27.90
C ASP A 768 28.75 9.48 27.91
N GLY A 769 27.45 9.25 27.87
CA GLY A 769 26.46 10.22 27.42
C GLY A 769 25.05 9.69 27.60
N GLY A 770 24.82 9.01 28.74
CA GLY A 770 23.49 8.83 29.31
C GLY A 770 22.61 7.77 28.64
N SER A 771 22.46 6.65 29.33
CA SER A 771 21.32 5.74 29.26
C SER A 771 19.99 6.39 29.69
N GLU A 772 19.79 7.71 29.53
CA GLU A 772 18.65 8.43 30.12
C GLU A 772 17.98 9.33 29.07
N ALA A 773 16.73 8.99 28.74
CA ALA A 773 15.83 9.65 27.80
C ALA A 773 16.08 9.39 26.30
N ALA A 774 16.02 8.12 25.88
CA ALA A 774 15.41 7.90 24.56
C ALA A 774 13.98 8.44 24.66
N VAL A 775 13.63 9.37 23.77
CA VAL A 775 12.37 10.11 23.76
C VAL A 775 11.58 9.68 22.53
N ARG A 776 10.25 9.58 22.65
CA ARG A 776 9.38 9.28 21.51
C ARG A 776 9.59 10.28 20.37
N THR A 777 9.76 9.76 19.16
CA THR A 777 10.05 10.60 17.99
C THR A 777 8.82 11.37 17.58
N ALA A 778 8.93 12.70 17.50
CA ALA A 778 7.86 13.56 17.01
C ALA A 778 8.04 13.84 15.51
N PHE A 779 6.93 13.77 14.77
CA PHE A 779 6.87 14.27 13.40
C PHE A 779 6.32 15.70 13.44
N GLY A 780 7.09 16.65 12.92
CA GLY A 780 6.82 18.07 13.06
C GLY A 780 8.08 18.91 13.10
N PHE A 781 8.07 19.94 13.94
CA PHE A 781 9.17 20.89 14.03
C PHE A 781 9.20 21.57 15.40
N TRP A 782 10.41 22.00 15.79
CA TRP A 782 10.60 22.88 16.94
C TRP A 782 10.42 24.34 16.52
N LEU A 783 9.82 25.13 17.40
CA LEU A 783 9.74 26.58 17.29
C LEU A 783 10.55 27.21 18.44
N PHE A 784 11.68 27.81 18.08
CA PHE A 784 12.52 28.52 19.04
C PHE A 784 12.26 30.03 18.98
N PRO A 785 12.37 30.74 20.10
CA PRO A 785 12.45 32.19 20.07
C PRO A 785 13.74 32.62 19.38
N VAL A 786 13.70 33.75 18.66
CA VAL A 786 14.84 34.22 17.84
C VAL A 786 16.11 34.49 18.65
N HIS A 787 15.98 34.92 19.90
CA HIS A 787 17.12 35.20 20.77
C HIS A 787 17.87 33.94 21.22
N ALA A 788 17.30 32.75 21.02
CA ALA A 788 17.95 31.48 21.37
C ALA A 788 19.26 31.24 20.61
N PHE A 789 19.44 31.88 19.44
CA PHE A 789 20.61 31.71 18.58
C PHE A 789 21.66 32.80 18.76
N GLY A 790 21.50 33.69 19.76
CA GLY A 790 22.39 34.80 20.05
C GLY A 790 21.94 36.13 19.44
N GLY A 791 22.71 37.18 19.71
CA GLY A 791 22.41 38.55 19.28
C GLY A 791 22.74 38.83 17.81
N LEU A 792 22.03 39.81 17.25
CA LEU A 792 22.31 40.42 15.95
C LEU A 792 23.07 41.75 16.15
N PRO A 793 23.76 42.25 15.12
CA PRO A 793 24.38 43.58 15.17
C PRO A 793 23.34 44.67 15.50
N GLU A 794 23.72 45.67 16.30
CA GLU A 794 22.82 46.77 16.67
C GLU A 794 22.38 47.60 15.44
N ASN A 795 23.23 47.69 14.42
CA ASN A 795 22.93 48.35 13.16
C ASN A 795 22.82 47.32 12.02
N PRO A 796 21.66 47.23 11.33
CA PRO A 796 21.48 46.33 10.19
C PRO A 796 22.41 46.58 8.99
N ASN A 797 23.14 47.71 8.99
CA ASN A 797 24.15 48.02 7.97
C ASN A 797 25.56 47.52 8.34
N ASP A 798 25.77 47.06 9.57
CA ASP A 798 27.04 46.45 9.97
C ASP A 798 27.14 45.05 9.39
N GLY A 799 28.31 44.67 8.89
CA GLY A 799 28.50 43.38 8.24
C GLY A 799 28.26 42.20 9.19
N PHE A 800 27.28 41.35 8.88
CA PHE A 800 27.07 40.08 9.57
C PHE A 800 27.84 38.94 8.89
N ARG A 801 28.60 38.16 9.65
CA ARG A 801 29.32 36.99 9.15
C ARG A 801 28.67 35.73 9.70
N ASN A 802 28.09 34.92 8.82
CA ASN A 802 27.52 33.63 9.18
C ASN A 802 28.59 32.73 9.81
N GLU A 803 28.21 32.06 10.89
CA GLU A 803 29.03 31.01 11.47
C GLU A 803 29.00 29.73 10.62
N ALA A 804 30.07 28.95 10.71
CA ALA A 804 30.14 27.64 10.09
C ALA A 804 29.18 26.66 10.81
N PRO A 805 28.74 25.57 10.15
CA PRO A 805 27.87 24.58 10.75
C PRO A 805 28.46 24.04 12.06
N CYS A 806 27.72 24.17 13.17
CA CYS A 806 28.21 23.86 14.51
C CYS A 806 27.10 23.28 15.41
N PRO A 807 27.46 22.51 16.45
CA PRO A 807 26.55 22.21 17.54
C PRO A 807 26.32 23.45 18.42
N MET A 808 25.06 23.69 18.78
CA MET A 808 24.63 24.78 19.65
C MET A 808 23.97 24.21 20.92
N ASP A 809 24.24 24.84 22.07
CA ASP A 809 23.54 24.56 23.33
C ASP A 809 22.33 25.49 23.45
N LEU A 810 21.14 24.90 23.38
CA LEU A 810 19.86 25.60 23.44
C LEU A 810 19.06 25.28 24.71
N LYS A 811 19.69 24.73 25.76
CA LYS A 811 19.00 24.32 26.99
C LYS A 811 18.25 25.45 27.70
N GLU A 812 18.78 26.66 27.64
CA GLU A 812 18.17 27.84 28.26
C GLU A 812 16.91 28.32 27.53
N ASN A 813 16.68 27.85 26.30
CA ASN A 813 15.58 28.28 25.45
C ASN A 813 14.76 27.07 24.99
N TRP A 814 13.92 26.55 25.89
CA TRP A 814 13.09 25.37 25.59
C TRP A 814 12.11 25.65 24.44
N PRO A 815 12.08 24.82 23.37
CA PRO A 815 11.24 25.09 22.20
C PRO A 815 9.78 24.68 22.40
N ASP A 816 8.90 25.27 21.60
CA ASP A 816 7.56 24.74 21.39
C ASP A 816 7.62 23.59 20.37
N LEU A 817 6.76 22.58 20.55
CA LEU A 817 6.62 21.49 19.58
C LEU A 817 5.38 21.70 18.73
N ALA A 818 5.57 21.92 17.43
CA ALA A 818 4.49 21.84 16.46
C ALA A 818 4.39 20.40 15.95
N LEU A 819 3.39 19.68 16.44
CA LEU A 819 3.19 18.26 16.20
C LEU A 819 2.25 18.03 15.00
N LEU A 820 2.67 17.17 14.07
CA LEU A 820 1.88 16.78 12.91
C LEU A 820 1.05 15.52 13.21
N ASN A 821 -0.24 15.56 12.92
CA ASN A 821 -1.11 14.40 13.03
C ASN A 821 -1.07 13.57 11.75
N LEU A 822 -0.29 12.48 11.77
CA LEU A 822 -0.20 11.56 10.64
C LEU A 822 -1.47 10.70 10.52
N PRO A 823 -2.04 10.54 9.32
CA PRO A 823 -3.22 9.71 9.11
C PRO A 823 -2.85 8.23 9.22
N SER A 824 -3.72 7.44 9.83
CA SER A 824 -3.73 5.99 9.64
C SER A 824 -4.29 5.70 8.24
N ARG A 825 -3.62 4.85 7.46
CA ARG A 825 -4.11 4.43 6.14
C ARG A 825 -5.42 3.65 6.35
N SER A 826 -6.52 4.25 5.89
CA SER A 826 -7.87 3.65 5.91
C SER A 826 -8.02 2.58 4.86
#